data_AF-A0AAD8BU03-F1
#
_entry.id   AF-A0AAD8BU03-F1
#
_cell.length_a   1.000
_cell.length_b   1.000
_cell.length_c   1.000
_cell.angle_alpha   90.00
_cell.angle_beta   90.00
_cell.angle_gamma   90.00
#
_symmetry.space_group_name_H-M   'P 1'
#
loop_
_entity.id
_entity.type
_entity.pdbx_description
1 polymer ?
#
loop_
_entity_poly.entity_id
_entity_poly.type
_entity_poly.pdbx_seq_one_letter_code
_entity_poly.pdbx_strand_id
1 'polypeptide(L)'
;MDYDSDISVVRKVSRTYNVYRGTSPTTQNRLESRLREVEDALDSEREGRLRAEKLLAELQFRYDQVQDSLEEQGGVASQQTEISKKRELEINKLRKDIEIVNVQFEQTENSLRKRHQESINELSDQIDHLQKQKARIEKEKQTLVIELDGLSGQLDSVSKAKASAESKLDAAEQANIRLKGQVDDLARQLNDLTSLKAKLTQENFDLQHQVQELDSSNAALAKAKAQLQHQNDDLKRNLDDESRQRQNLQVQLSGLQSDFDNLNARYEEEVESANNLRLQLSKVNAEFSVLKTRFDKELQLKTEELEETRRKLSARIAELEDTAEQLRVKNGSLEKAKAKLTVELREITIELENTQIIVQDLTKRNRQLENENAALQKRVDELTAENNGLRADKANLEQEVYRLRVANAELNERNDNLQRENKQLSDQLREANQALKDANRELADLRALRAQLEAERDSLAAALKDTEDALRDAENKLANANAALEKLKQDMEARLREKDEELENIRRSSARVIEELQRTLIEVETRYKSEISRIKKKFESDIRELEGALDNANRANAEYLKQIKSLQARVKELEGLLDDERRIADDLRNQLSLSERKRIALAQELEDARSLLEAAERARKNAEVELQEINIRVSELTILVTSLTNDKRRLEGDVGALQSDLDDALNNQRAAEERAERLANENSRLADELRQEQENYKNAESLRKQLEIEIREITVRLEEAEAFAQREGKRQIAKLQSRVRDLEAELEAESRRVREAIANQRKAERFYKELQTQTEEERKQLAELQSLNDQLTIRVKTYKRQIEEAEDVANLTMNKYRKAQALIDEAEARADSAEKNLQTVRRSRSMSVTREITRVVKI
;
A
#
# COMPACT_ATOMS: atom_id res chain seq x y z
N MET A 1 -18.63 -66.54 134.24
CA MET A 1 -18.95 -65.48 135.22
C MET A 1 -20.39 -65.67 135.61
N ASP A 2 -20.68 -66.61 136.49
CA ASP A 2 -20.31 -66.68 137.92
C ASP A 2 -21.63 -66.43 138.67
N TYR A 3 -22.25 -67.52 139.14
CA TYR A 3 -22.20 -68.02 140.53
C TYR A 3 -23.31 -67.32 141.34
N ASP A 4 -24.11 -67.98 142.18
CA ASP A 4 -23.87 -69.08 143.12
C ASP A 4 -25.28 -69.58 143.59
N SER A 5 -25.60 -70.88 143.65
CA SER A 5 -25.51 -71.78 144.83
C SER A 5 -26.45 -71.37 146.00
N ASP A 6 -27.09 -72.23 146.81
CA ASP A 6 -26.94 -73.65 147.08
C ASP A 6 -28.06 -74.14 148.05
N ILE A 7 -28.11 -75.46 148.28
CA ILE A 7 -28.59 -76.18 149.49
C ILE A 7 -29.94 -76.93 149.48
N SER A 8 -29.75 -78.26 149.54
CA SER A 8 -30.59 -79.42 149.86
C SER A 8 -31.30 -79.40 151.23
N VAL A 9 -32.30 -80.28 151.42
CA VAL A 9 -32.29 -81.39 152.42
C VAL A 9 -33.48 -82.36 152.19
N VAL A 10 -33.17 -83.66 152.17
CA VAL A 10 -34.05 -84.83 152.12
C VAL A 10 -34.56 -85.20 153.52
N ARG A 11 -35.82 -85.70 153.66
CA ARG A 11 -36.20 -86.65 154.73
C ARG A 11 -37.41 -87.54 154.35
N LYS A 12 -37.16 -88.86 154.28
CA LYS A 12 -38.14 -89.96 154.36
C LYS A 12 -38.58 -90.15 155.82
N VAL A 13 -39.87 -90.46 156.09
CA VAL A 13 -40.28 -91.39 157.17
C VAL A 13 -41.60 -92.09 156.78
N SER A 14 -41.59 -93.41 156.86
CA SER A 14 -42.69 -94.37 156.73
C SER A 14 -43.36 -94.62 158.10
N ARG A 15 -44.65 -94.94 158.15
CA ARG A 15 -45.26 -95.66 159.28
C ARG A 15 -46.54 -96.42 158.87
N THR A 16 -46.43 -97.73 158.94
CA THR A 16 -47.49 -98.76 158.92
C THR A 16 -48.16 -98.88 160.31
N TYR A 17 -49.45 -99.20 160.34
CA TYR A 17 -50.10 -99.85 161.49
C TYR A 17 -51.18 -100.85 161.02
N ASN A 18 -50.96 -102.12 161.35
CA ASN A 18 -51.94 -103.20 161.38
C ASN A 18 -52.77 -103.11 162.68
N VAL A 19 -54.03 -103.58 162.67
CA VAL A 19 -54.74 -104.43 163.67
C VAL A 19 -56.21 -104.56 163.19
N TYR A 20 -56.70 -105.70 162.65
CA TYR A 20 -57.17 -106.98 163.24
C TYR A 20 -58.62 -107.00 163.83
N ARG A 21 -59.36 -108.05 163.39
CA ARG A 21 -60.62 -108.66 163.88
C ARG A 21 -61.93 -108.04 163.35
N GLY A 22 -62.83 -108.76 162.66
CA GLY A 22 -62.88 -110.14 162.19
C GLY A 22 -64.32 -110.51 161.81
N THR A 23 -64.57 -111.09 160.63
CA THR A 23 -65.86 -111.73 160.27
C THR A 23 -65.70 -112.68 159.05
N SER A 24 -65.89 -113.98 159.30
CA SER A 24 -66.26 -115.10 158.38
C SER A 24 -65.40 -115.47 157.14
N PRO A 25 -65.00 -116.74 156.92
CA PRO A 25 -64.07 -117.19 155.86
C PRO A 25 -64.47 -116.96 154.38
N THR A 26 -65.71 -116.59 154.07
CA THR A 26 -66.18 -116.39 152.68
C THR A 26 -65.92 -114.99 152.11
N THR A 27 -65.61 -114.01 152.95
CA THR A 27 -65.32 -112.62 152.54
C THR A 27 -63.84 -112.40 152.20
N GLN A 28 -62.92 -113.18 152.80
CA GLN A 28 -61.47 -113.01 152.63
C GLN A 28 -60.99 -113.38 151.22
N ASN A 29 -61.42 -114.52 150.66
CA ASN A 29 -61.00 -114.93 149.31
C ASN A 29 -61.50 -113.99 148.19
N ARG A 30 -62.66 -113.34 148.40
CA ARG A 30 -63.20 -112.35 147.45
C ARG A 30 -62.44 -111.03 147.50
N LEU A 31 -61.89 -110.66 148.66
CA LEU A 31 -61.07 -109.45 148.82
C LEU A 31 -59.65 -109.66 148.28
N GLU A 32 -59.04 -110.84 148.46
CA GLU A 32 -57.70 -111.15 147.93
C GLU A 32 -57.66 -111.22 146.40
N SER A 33 -58.69 -111.80 145.75
CA SER A 33 -58.79 -111.79 144.27
C SER A 33 -58.97 -110.38 143.70
N ARG A 34 -59.73 -109.54 144.40
CA ARG A 34 -59.99 -108.16 143.99
C ARG A 34 -58.79 -107.25 144.25
N LEU A 35 -57.94 -107.59 145.22
CA LEU A 35 -56.66 -106.92 145.44
C LEU A 35 -55.69 -107.19 144.28
N ARG A 36 -55.57 -108.46 143.84
CA ARG A 36 -54.72 -108.82 142.68
C ARG A 36 -55.15 -108.16 141.38
N GLU A 37 -56.45 -108.12 141.08
CA GLU A 37 -56.94 -107.42 139.88
C GLU A 37 -56.63 -105.92 139.91
N VAL A 38 -56.66 -105.29 141.10
CA VAL A 38 -56.32 -103.86 141.26
C VAL A 38 -54.81 -103.64 141.19
N GLU A 39 -53.99 -104.57 141.68
CA GLU A 39 -52.52 -104.53 141.55
C GLU A 39 -52.08 -104.68 140.08
N ASP A 40 -52.63 -105.66 139.35
CA ASP A 40 -52.34 -105.85 137.92
C ASP A 40 -52.80 -104.64 137.08
N ALA A 41 -53.94 -104.04 137.42
CA ALA A 41 -54.41 -102.82 136.77
C ALA A 41 -53.51 -101.60 137.06
N LEU A 42 -52.97 -101.49 138.28
CA LEU A 42 -52.05 -100.43 138.68
C LEU A 42 -50.70 -100.56 137.97
N ASP A 43 -50.18 -101.78 137.82
CA ASP A 43 -48.91 -102.01 137.12
C ASP A 43 -49.05 -101.78 135.60
N SER A 44 -50.20 -102.14 135.01
CA SER A 44 -50.52 -101.79 133.62
C SER A 44 -50.64 -100.26 133.40
N GLU A 45 -51.23 -99.53 134.36
CA GLU A 45 -51.33 -98.08 134.32
C GLU A 45 -49.95 -97.41 134.44
N ARG A 46 -49.08 -97.93 135.32
CA ARG A 46 -47.69 -97.46 135.44
C ARG A 46 -46.88 -97.69 134.18
N GLU A 47 -46.98 -98.87 133.56
CA GLU A 47 -46.32 -99.12 132.28
C GLU A 47 -46.85 -98.21 131.16
N GLY A 48 -48.16 -98.01 131.11
CA GLY A 48 -48.81 -97.10 130.15
C GLY A 48 -48.31 -95.67 130.31
N ARG A 49 -48.21 -95.19 131.54
CA ARG A 49 -47.68 -93.86 131.88
C ARG A 49 -46.22 -93.71 131.46
N LEU A 50 -45.39 -94.71 131.74
CA LEU A 50 -43.96 -94.66 131.41
C LEU A 50 -43.71 -94.67 129.89
N ARG A 51 -44.57 -95.34 129.11
CA ARG A 51 -44.55 -95.26 127.64
C ARG A 51 -45.02 -93.89 127.13
N ALA A 52 -46.06 -93.32 127.75
CA ALA A 52 -46.54 -91.98 127.41
C ALA A 52 -45.49 -90.91 127.70
N GLU A 53 -44.81 -90.97 128.85
CA GLU A 53 -43.73 -90.05 129.22
C GLU A 53 -42.53 -90.14 128.25
N LYS A 54 -42.17 -91.33 127.77
CA LYS A 54 -41.13 -91.50 126.73
C LYS A 54 -41.53 -90.91 125.38
N LEU A 55 -42.76 -91.16 124.93
CA LEU A 55 -43.30 -90.58 123.69
C LEU A 55 -43.34 -89.05 123.76
N LEU A 56 -43.71 -88.50 124.92
CA LEU A 56 -43.76 -87.06 125.14
C LEU A 56 -42.36 -86.45 125.09
N ALA A 57 -41.37 -87.07 125.73
CA ALA A 57 -39.97 -86.65 125.66
C ALA A 57 -39.39 -86.74 124.23
N GLU A 58 -39.71 -87.78 123.47
CA GLU A 58 -39.25 -87.93 122.08
C GLU A 58 -39.90 -86.89 121.15
N LEU A 59 -41.19 -86.61 121.32
CA LEU A 59 -41.89 -85.55 120.58
C LEU A 59 -41.33 -84.17 120.91
N GLN A 60 -40.98 -83.93 122.16
CA GLN A 60 -40.42 -82.66 122.60
C GLN A 60 -39.02 -82.44 122.03
N PHE A 61 -38.17 -83.47 122.00
CA PHE A 61 -36.87 -83.39 121.33
C PHE A 61 -36.99 -83.12 119.82
N ARG A 62 -37.96 -83.74 119.13
CA ARG A 62 -38.20 -83.45 117.70
C ARG A 62 -38.73 -82.03 117.48
N TYR A 63 -39.55 -81.54 118.40
CA TYR A 63 -40.04 -80.16 118.35
C TYR A 63 -38.86 -79.18 118.47
N ASP A 64 -37.98 -79.39 119.45
CA ASP A 64 -36.80 -78.56 119.66
C ASP A 64 -35.86 -78.59 118.43
N GLN A 65 -35.62 -79.77 117.83
CA GLN A 65 -34.82 -79.88 116.59
C GLN A 65 -35.42 -79.11 115.40
N VAL A 66 -36.74 -79.16 115.22
CA VAL A 66 -37.41 -78.42 114.15
C VAL A 66 -37.36 -76.92 114.42
N GLN A 67 -37.46 -76.52 115.69
CA GLN A 67 -37.35 -75.12 116.08
C GLN A 67 -35.94 -74.57 115.84
N ASP A 68 -34.89 -75.30 116.23
CA ASP A 68 -33.49 -74.91 115.96
C ASP A 68 -33.23 -74.78 114.46
N SER A 69 -33.73 -75.73 113.65
CA SER A 69 -33.58 -75.68 112.19
C SER A 69 -34.34 -74.51 111.56
N LEU A 70 -35.49 -74.11 112.13
CA LEU A 70 -36.26 -72.96 111.67
C LEU A 70 -35.56 -71.65 112.02
N GLU A 71 -34.98 -71.54 113.22
CA GLU A 71 -34.20 -70.38 113.64
C GLU A 71 -32.94 -70.21 112.78
N GLU A 72 -32.24 -71.31 112.47
CA GLU A 72 -31.07 -71.29 111.58
C GLU A 72 -31.44 -70.86 110.16
N GLN A 73 -32.53 -71.39 109.58
CA GLN A 73 -33.02 -70.94 108.27
C GLN A 73 -33.50 -69.48 108.30
N GLY A 74 -34.10 -69.02 109.40
CA GLY A 74 -34.45 -67.62 109.61
C GLY A 74 -33.23 -66.71 109.60
N GLY A 75 -32.13 -67.13 110.23
CA GLY A 75 -30.85 -66.43 110.22
C GLY A 75 -30.23 -66.32 108.83
N VAL A 76 -30.19 -67.42 108.07
CA VAL A 76 -29.67 -67.45 106.69
C VAL A 76 -30.52 -66.57 105.76
N ALA A 77 -31.85 -66.62 105.88
CA ALA A 77 -32.75 -65.77 105.10
C ALA A 77 -32.50 -64.28 105.39
N SER A 78 -32.32 -63.91 106.66
CA SER A 78 -32.00 -62.53 107.06
C SER A 78 -30.68 -62.06 106.43
N GLN A 79 -29.60 -62.84 106.55
CA GLN A 79 -28.31 -62.51 105.95
C GLN A 79 -28.40 -62.36 104.42
N GLN A 80 -29.14 -63.24 103.74
CA GLN A 80 -29.36 -63.15 102.30
C GLN A 80 -30.11 -61.86 101.92
N THR A 81 -31.11 -61.44 102.70
CA THR A 81 -31.82 -60.17 102.45
C THR A 81 -30.92 -58.95 102.66
N GLU A 82 -30.02 -58.98 103.65
CA GLU A 82 -29.05 -57.90 103.85
C GLU A 82 -28.03 -57.81 102.72
N ILE A 83 -27.53 -58.95 102.22
CA ILE A 83 -26.61 -58.98 101.07
C ILE A 83 -27.30 -58.43 99.82
N SER A 84 -28.56 -58.82 99.57
CA SER A 84 -29.34 -58.28 98.46
C SER A 84 -29.55 -56.78 98.57
N LYS A 85 -29.90 -56.25 99.76
CA LYS A 85 -30.01 -54.80 100.00
C LYS A 85 -28.69 -54.06 99.75
N LYS A 86 -27.55 -54.63 100.18
CA LYS A 86 -26.22 -54.04 99.92
C LYS A 86 -25.91 -54.00 98.42
N ARG A 87 -26.21 -55.08 97.68
CA ARG A 87 -26.05 -55.13 96.22
C ARG A 87 -26.95 -54.13 95.50
N GLU A 88 -28.21 -53.98 95.92
CA GLU A 88 -29.13 -52.98 95.36
C GLU A 88 -28.63 -51.55 95.60
N LEU A 89 -28.13 -51.25 96.79
CA LEU A 89 -27.52 -49.95 97.09
C LEU A 89 -26.28 -49.67 96.23
N GLU A 90 -25.43 -50.68 96.03
CA GLU A 90 -24.24 -50.56 95.20
C GLU A 90 -24.58 -50.38 93.71
N ILE A 91 -25.58 -51.11 93.19
CA ILE A 91 -26.09 -50.93 91.84
C ILE A 91 -26.67 -49.53 91.65
N ASN A 92 -27.45 -49.03 92.61
CA ASN A 92 -28.02 -47.68 92.55
C ASN A 92 -26.93 -46.61 92.58
N LYS A 93 -25.88 -46.81 93.38
CA LYS A 93 -24.73 -45.92 93.42
C LYS A 93 -23.98 -45.91 92.08
N LEU A 94 -23.68 -47.08 91.53
CA LEU A 94 -23.00 -47.19 90.22
C LEU A 94 -23.81 -46.58 89.09
N ARG A 95 -25.15 -46.75 89.09
CA ARG A 95 -26.04 -46.08 88.11
C ARG A 95 -25.94 -44.56 88.20
N LYS A 96 -25.96 -44.03 89.42
CA LYS A 96 -25.83 -42.59 89.66
C LYS A 96 -24.46 -42.06 89.25
N ASP A 97 -23.39 -42.81 89.53
CA ASP A 97 -22.03 -42.45 89.13
C ASP A 97 -21.88 -42.44 87.59
N ILE A 98 -22.47 -43.43 86.89
CA ILE A 98 -22.51 -43.47 85.42
C ILE A 98 -23.29 -42.27 84.85
N GLU A 99 -24.44 -41.92 85.46
CA GLU A 99 -25.24 -40.77 85.03
C GLU A 99 -24.46 -39.46 85.20
N ILE A 100 -23.76 -39.28 86.33
CA ILE A 100 -22.89 -38.12 86.56
C ILE A 100 -21.77 -38.04 85.53
N VAL A 101 -21.10 -39.16 85.23
CA VAL A 101 -20.01 -39.20 84.24
C VAL A 101 -20.54 -38.92 82.84
N ASN A 102 -21.71 -39.44 82.47
CA ASN A 102 -22.34 -39.14 81.17
C ASN A 102 -22.69 -37.66 81.04
N VAL A 103 -23.29 -37.06 82.07
CA VAL A 103 -23.60 -35.62 82.08
C VAL A 103 -22.32 -34.79 81.97
N GLN A 104 -21.25 -35.17 82.66
CA GLN A 104 -19.95 -34.51 82.53
C GLN A 104 -19.37 -34.65 81.12
N PHE A 105 -19.45 -35.85 80.52
CA PHE A 105 -18.97 -36.10 79.17
C PHE A 105 -19.75 -35.26 78.14
N GLU A 106 -21.09 -35.25 78.21
CA GLU A 106 -21.95 -34.43 77.36
C GLU A 106 -21.67 -32.93 77.51
N GLN A 107 -21.43 -32.45 78.74
CA GLN A 107 -21.02 -31.07 78.97
C GLN A 107 -19.67 -30.75 78.31
N THR A 108 -18.67 -31.63 78.45
CA THR A 108 -17.36 -31.44 77.81
C THR A 108 -17.46 -31.47 76.29
N GLU A 109 -18.24 -32.39 75.72
CA GLU A 109 -18.46 -32.49 74.28
C GLU A 109 -19.15 -31.23 73.74
N ASN A 110 -20.21 -30.76 74.40
CA ASN A 110 -20.90 -29.53 74.02
C ASN A 110 -19.98 -28.31 74.11
N SER A 111 -19.13 -28.23 75.13
CA SER A 111 -18.16 -27.14 75.26
C SER A 111 -17.12 -27.14 74.13
N LEU A 112 -16.65 -28.33 73.71
CA LEU A 112 -15.71 -28.47 72.60
C LEU A 112 -16.36 -28.17 71.25
N ARG A 113 -17.59 -28.66 71.02
CA ARG A 113 -18.36 -28.32 69.82
C ARG A 113 -18.58 -26.82 69.70
N LYS A 114 -18.94 -26.15 70.80
CA LYS A 114 -19.13 -24.70 70.83
C LYS A 114 -17.84 -23.95 70.49
N ARG A 115 -16.70 -24.31 71.09
CA ARG A 115 -15.39 -23.70 70.78
C ARG A 115 -14.96 -23.91 69.34
N HIS A 116 -15.13 -25.13 68.80
CA HIS A 116 -14.84 -25.39 67.39
C HIS A 116 -15.74 -24.57 66.47
N GLN A 117 -17.03 -24.44 66.79
CA GLN A 117 -17.94 -23.62 66.00
C GLN A 117 -17.57 -22.14 66.05
N GLU A 118 -17.20 -21.61 67.22
CA GLU A 118 -16.69 -20.24 67.38
C GLU A 118 -15.43 -20.01 66.54
N SER A 119 -14.47 -20.95 66.56
CA SER A 119 -13.25 -20.86 65.75
C SER A 119 -13.53 -20.95 64.24
N ILE A 120 -14.47 -21.79 63.81
CA ILE A 120 -14.91 -21.87 62.41
C ILE A 120 -15.55 -20.55 61.97
N ASN A 121 -16.37 -19.93 62.83
CA ASN A 121 -17.00 -18.64 62.54
C ASN A 121 -15.94 -17.53 62.43
N GLU A 122 -14.98 -17.46 63.36
CA GLU A 122 -13.87 -16.49 63.30
C GLU A 122 -13.02 -16.64 62.04
N LEU A 123 -12.69 -17.88 61.64
CA LEU A 123 -11.96 -18.14 60.40
C LEU A 123 -12.78 -17.77 59.17
N SER A 124 -14.10 -17.99 59.20
CA SER A 124 -15.01 -17.59 58.11
C SER A 124 -15.09 -16.07 57.98
N ASP A 125 -15.20 -15.35 59.10
CA ASP A 125 -15.19 -13.88 59.12
C ASP A 125 -13.85 -13.31 58.61
N GLN A 126 -12.73 -13.95 58.95
CA GLN A 126 -11.40 -13.59 58.41
C GLN A 126 -11.32 -13.79 56.89
N ILE A 127 -11.87 -14.90 56.38
CA ILE A 127 -11.92 -15.17 54.94
C ILE A 127 -12.77 -14.10 54.24
N ASP A 128 -13.95 -13.77 54.78
CA ASP A 128 -14.81 -12.73 54.21
C ASP A 128 -14.17 -11.34 54.23
N HIS A 129 -13.44 -11.02 55.30
CA HIS A 129 -12.67 -9.79 55.39
C HIS A 129 -11.57 -9.72 54.32
N LEU A 130 -10.81 -10.80 54.14
CA LEU A 130 -9.76 -10.89 53.12
C LEU A 130 -10.33 -10.85 51.70
N GLN A 131 -11.49 -11.47 51.44
CA GLN A 131 -12.17 -11.40 50.15
C GLN A 131 -12.64 -9.98 49.83
N LYS A 132 -13.19 -9.24 50.80
CA LYS A 132 -13.57 -7.83 50.63
C LYS A 132 -12.36 -6.93 50.40
N GLN A 133 -11.26 -7.13 51.13
CA GLN A 133 -10.00 -6.41 50.91
C GLN A 133 -9.44 -6.70 49.51
N LYS A 134 -9.43 -7.96 49.08
CA LYS A 134 -9.01 -8.35 47.73
C LYS A 134 -9.85 -7.64 46.67
N ALA A 135 -11.18 -7.68 46.78
CA ALA A 135 -12.07 -7.01 45.83
C ALA A 135 -11.86 -5.48 45.78
N ARG A 136 -11.53 -4.86 46.92
CA ARG A 136 -11.16 -3.43 46.97
C ARG A 136 -9.84 -3.16 46.24
N ILE A 137 -8.80 -3.95 46.50
CA ILE A 137 -7.50 -3.84 45.82
C ILE A 137 -7.65 -4.09 44.32
N GLU A 138 -8.50 -5.03 43.91
CA GLU A 138 -8.78 -5.31 42.49
C GLU A 138 -9.41 -4.09 41.79
N LYS A 139 -10.33 -3.37 42.47
CA LYS A 139 -10.93 -2.12 41.98
C LYS A 139 -9.92 -0.96 41.92
N GLU A 140 -9.09 -0.82 42.95
CA GLU A 140 -8.00 0.17 42.99
C GLU A 140 -6.97 -0.09 41.86
N LYS A 141 -6.66 -1.36 41.59
CA LYS A 141 -5.84 -1.76 40.44
C LYS A 141 -6.48 -1.39 39.11
N GLN A 142 -7.78 -1.67 38.93
CA GLN A 142 -8.49 -1.32 37.69
C GLN A 142 -8.54 0.20 37.44
N THR A 143 -8.75 0.99 38.50
CA THR A 143 -8.72 2.45 38.40
C THR A 143 -7.32 2.97 38.04
N LEU A 144 -6.27 2.43 38.65
CA LEU A 144 -4.88 2.76 38.27
C LEU A 144 -4.54 2.35 36.82
N VAL A 145 -5.09 1.24 36.32
CA VAL A 145 -4.93 0.85 34.90
C VAL A 145 -5.61 1.84 33.97
N ILE A 146 -6.82 2.29 34.30
CA ILE A 146 -7.53 3.32 33.52
C ILE A 146 -6.77 4.66 33.55
N GLU A 147 -6.21 5.04 34.70
CA GLU A 147 -5.37 6.25 34.82
C GLU A 147 -4.08 6.13 34.00
N LEU A 148 -3.44 4.95 33.99
CA LEU A 148 -2.26 4.67 33.15
C LEU A 148 -2.60 4.74 31.65
N ASP A 149 -3.72 4.17 31.23
CA ASP A 149 -4.18 4.24 29.84
C ASP A 149 -4.52 5.69 29.44
N GLY A 150 -5.14 6.45 30.35
CA GLY A 150 -5.42 7.88 30.17
C GLY A 150 -4.13 8.72 30.04
N LEU A 151 -3.14 8.47 30.89
CA LEU A 151 -1.82 9.11 30.82
C LEU A 151 -1.03 8.70 29.57
N SER A 152 -1.15 7.45 29.12
CA SER A 152 -0.58 6.97 27.86
C SER A 152 -1.21 7.68 26.66
N GLY A 153 -2.54 7.85 26.67
CA GLY A 153 -3.24 8.63 25.65
C GLY A 153 -2.83 10.10 25.63
N GLN A 154 -2.60 10.70 26.80
CA GLN A 154 -2.04 12.06 26.90
C GLN A 154 -0.60 12.12 26.36
N LEU A 155 0.24 11.14 26.67
CA LEU A 155 1.60 11.04 26.15
C LEU A 155 1.62 10.93 24.62
N ASP A 156 0.72 10.14 24.03
CA ASP A 156 0.56 10.03 22.58
C ASP A 156 0.10 11.35 21.95
N SER A 157 -0.81 12.08 22.62
CA SER A 157 -1.25 13.40 22.16
C SER A 157 -0.12 14.43 22.17
N VAL A 158 0.70 14.43 23.23
CA VAL A 158 1.88 15.28 23.37
C VAL A 158 2.96 14.88 22.37
N SER A 159 3.14 13.58 22.13
CA SER A 159 4.07 13.05 21.14
C SER A 159 3.69 13.48 19.71
N LYS A 160 2.39 13.44 19.37
CA LYS A 160 1.87 13.98 18.09
C LYS A 160 2.04 15.50 17.99
N ALA A 161 1.77 16.23 19.07
CA ALA A 161 1.96 17.68 19.10
C ALA A 161 3.45 18.04 18.94
N LYS A 162 4.35 17.28 19.56
CA LYS A 162 5.80 17.39 19.42
C LYS A 162 6.25 17.10 18.00
N ALA A 163 5.81 16.00 17.38
CA ALA A 163 6.13 15.69 15.99
C ALA A 163 5.63 16.76 15.01
N SER A 164 4.46 17.36 15.27
CA SER A 164 3.96 18.49 14.49
C SER A 164 4.80 19.77 14.67
N ALA A 165 5.28 20.03 15.89
CA ALA A 165 6.17 21.15 16.17
C ALA A 165 7.56 20.95 15.55
N GLU A 166 8.12 19.75 15.61
CA GLU A 166 9.38 19.36 14.96
C GLU A 166 9.27 19.49 13.44
N SER A 167 8.17 19.05 12.83
CA SER A 167 7.94 19.24 11.38
C SER A 167 7.87 20.71 10.97
N LYS A 168 7.26 21.57 11.82
CA LYS A 168 7.22 23.03 11.57
C LYS A 168 8.60 23.68 11.78
N LEU A 169 9.39 23.18 12.72
CA LEU A 169 10.76 23.62 12.95
C LEU A 169 11.65 23.26 11.75
N ASP A 170 11.58 22.01 11.27
CA ASP A 170 12.29 21.57 10.06
C ASP A 170 11.89 22.41 8.84
N ALA A 171 10.61 22.71 8.67
CA ALA A 171 10.14 23.56 7.58
C ALA A 171 10.69 25.01 7.69
N ALA A 172 10.76 25.55 8.91
CA ALA A 172 11.34 26.86 9.17
C ALA A 172 12.86 26.87 8.96
N GLU A 173 13.57 25.82 9.37
CA GLU A 173 15.01 25.64 9.16
C GLU A 173 15.33 25.49 7.67
N GLN A 174 14.55 24.71 6.91
CA GLN A 174 14.68 24.62 5.47
C GLN A 174 14.41 25.95 4.77
N ALA A 175 13.42 26.71 5.22
CA ALA A 175 13.17 28.06 4.71
C ALA A 175 14.35 29.01 5.00
N ASN A 176 14.97 28.89 6.18
CA ASN A 176 16.14 29.67 6.58
C ASN A 176 17.39 29.30 5.76
N ILE A 177 17.59 28.01 5.47
CA ILE A 177 18.66 27.51 4.59
C ILE A 177 18.46 28.04 3.16
N ARG A 178 17.22 28.05 2.64
CA ARG A 178 16.91 28.62 1.32
C ARG A 178 17.18 30.13 1.27
N LEU A 179 16.78 30.87 2.30
CA LEU A 179 17.04 32.31 2.39
C LEU A 179 18.54 32.60 2.50
N LYS A 180 19.31 31.81 3.26
CA LYS A 180 20.77 31.91 3.27
C LYS A 180 21.39 31.62 1.90
N GLY A 181 20.94 30.57 1.22
CA GLY A 181 21.40 30.27 -0.14
C GLY A 181 21.11 31.41 -1.12
N GLN A 182 19.93 32.04 -1.03
CA GLN A 182 19.60 33.21 -1.83
C GLN A 182 20.48 34.42 -1.50
N VAL A 183 20.81 34.64 -0.23
CA VAL A 183 21.73 35.72 0.18
C VAL A 183 23.14 35.46 -0.35
N ASP A 184 23.62 34.22 -0.29
CA ASP A 184 24.94 33.85 -0.81
C ASP A 184 25.00 33.95 -2.35
N ASP A 185 23.93 33.58 -3.05
CA ASP A 185 23.82 33.74 -4.50
C ASP A 185 23.75 35.21 -4.91
N LEU A 186 23.00 36.04 -4.17
CA LEU A 186 22.97 37.49 -4.37
C LEU A 186 24.33 38.13 -4.08
N ALA A 187 25.06 37.66 -3.07
CA ALA A 187 26.42 38.12 -2.76
C ALA A 187 27.42 37.73 -3.86
N ARG A 188 27.29 36.53 -4.46
CA ARG A 188 28.08 36.12 -5.63
C ARG A 188 27.76 36.98 -6.85
N GLN A 189 26.47 37.18 -7.15
CA GLN A 189 26.05 38.06 -8.25
C GLN A 189 26.54 39.50 -8.06
N LEU A 190 26.54 40.03 -6.83
CA LEU A 190 27.08 41.35 -6.52
C LEU A 190 28.59 41.41 -6.79
N ASN A 191 29.34 40.38 -6.41
CA ASN A 191 30.77 40.29 -6.68
C ASN A 191 31.07 40.15 -8.18
N ASP A 192 30.29 39.35 -8.90
CA ASP A 192 30.42 39.18 -10.35
C ASP A 192 30.12 40.50 -11.07
N LEU A 193 29.05 41.21 -10.70
CA LEU A 193 28.72 42.54 -11.22
C LEU A 193 29.79 43.58 -10.88
N THR A 194 30.40 43.50 -9.71
CA THR A 194 31.50 44.38 -9.32
C THR A 194 32.76 44.11 -10.15
N SER A 195 33.05 42.83 -10.44
CA SER A 195 34.15 42.44 -11.32
C SER A 195 33.91 42.85 -12.79
N LEU A 196 32.67 42.73 -13.26
CA LEU A 196 32.26 43.15 -14.60
C LEU A 196 32.34 44.66 -14.73
N LYS A 197 31.90 45.41 -13.71
CA LYS A 197 32.07 46.86 -13.65
C LYS A 197 33.54 47.25 -13.72
N ALA A 198 34.42 46.58 -12.97
CA ALA A 198 35.87 46.86 -13.03
C ALA A 198 36.45 46.62 -14.43
N LYS A 199 36.07 45.52 -15.10
CA LYS A 199 36.48 45.22 -16.48
C LYS A 199 35.98 46.27 -17.49
N LEU A 200 34.69 46.62 -17.44
CA LEU A 200 34.12 47.66 -18.31
C LEU A 200 34.72 49.04 -18.07
N THR A 201 35.16 49.32 -16.84
CA THR A 201 35.86 50.58 -16.52
C THR A 201 37.27 50.61 -17.10
N GLN A 202 37.97 49.47 -17.10
CA GLN A 202 39.28 49.30 -17.74
C GLN A 202 39.17 49.38 -19.27
N GLU A 203 38.19 48.69 -19.88
CA GLU A 203 37.93 48.77 -21.32
C GLU A 203 37.59 50.21 -21.77
N ASN A 204 36.84 50.96 -20.96
CA ASN A 204 36.60 52.39 -21.24
C ASN A 204 37.88 53.22 -21.20
N PHE A 205 38.79 52.93 -20.28
CA PHE A 205 40.08 53.61 -20.18
C PHE A 205 40.96 53.30 -21.40
N ASP A 206 41.00 52.03 -21.81
CA ASP A 206 41.77 51.57 -22.96
C ASP A 206 41.21 52.16 -24.28
N LEU A 207 39.88 52.23 -24.43
CA LEU A 207 39.22 52.88 -25.57
C LEU A 207 39.48 54.39 -25.61
N GLN A 208 39.48 55.08 -24.47
CA GLN A 208 39.88 56.50 -24.40
C GLN A 208 41.33 56.71 -24.83
N HIS A 209 42.22 55.80 -24.46
CA HIS A 209 43.62 55.81 -24.90
C HIS A 209 43.74 55.61 -26.41
N GLN A 210 42.97 54.68 -26.97
CA GLN A 210 42.94 54.40 -28.40
C GLN A 210 42.40 55.59 -29.23
N VAL A 211 41.41 56.32 -28.70
CA VAL A 211 40.90 57.55 -29.30
C VAL A 211 41.98 58.65 -29.31
N GLN A 212 42.73 58.82 -28.22
CA GLN A 212 43.85 59.78 -28.19
C GLN A 212 44.97 59.43 -29.19
N GLU A 213 45.29 58.14 -29.35
CA GLU A 213 46.26 57.70 -30.35
C GLU A 213 45.77 57.98 -31.78
N LEU A 214 44.51 57.71 -32.07
CA LEU A 214 43.90 58.00 -33.38
C LEU A 214 43.83 59.51 -33.66
N ASP A 215 43.54 60.35 -32.66
CA ASP A 215 43.57 61.81 -32.80
C ASP A 215 44.99 62.33 -33.07
N SER A 216 45.99 61.76 -32.42
CA SER A 216 47.40 62.08 -32.68
C SER A 216 47.85 61.67 -34.09
N SER A 217 47.37 60.52 -34.58
CA SER A 217 47.60 60.02 -35.94
C SER A 217 46.93 60.90 -36.99
N ASN A 218 45.68 61.31 -36.74
CA ASN A 218 44.95 62.25 -37.60
C ASN A 218 45.64 63.62 -37.68
N ALA A 219 46.18 64.12 -36.57
CA ALA A 219 46.98 65.35 -36.56
C ALA A 219 48.27 65.22 -37.40
N ALA A 220 48.93 64.05 -37.36
CA ALA A 220 50.11 63.76 -38.18
C ALA A 220 49.77 63.67 -39.68
N LEU A 221 48.66 63.02 -40.04
CA LEU A 221 48.16 62.93 -41.42
C LEU A 221 47.73 64.29 -41.99
N ALA A 222 47.10 65.14 -41.17
CA ALA A 222 46.76 66.51 -41.57
C ALA A 222 48.02 67.35 -41.91
N LYS A 223 49.11 67.13 -41.16
CA LYS A 223 50.41 67.78 -41.41
C LYS A 223 51.09 67.26 -42.69
N ALA A 224 51.05 65.95 -42.94
CA ALA A 224 51.56 65.34 -44.16
C ALA A 224 50.79 65.80 -45.42
N LYS A 225 49.47 65.96 -45.30
CA LYS A 225 48.61 66.50 -46.37
C LYS A 225 49.00 67.94 -46.75
N ALA A 226 49.24 68.81 -45.77
CA ALA A 226 49.69 70.18 -46.04
C ALA A 226 51.07 70.23 -46.73
N GLN A 227 51.95 69.28 -46.41
CA GLN A 227 53.28 69.18 -46.98
C GLN A 227 53.26 68.69 -48.44
N LEU A 228 52.39 67.71 -48.76
CA LEU A 228 52.16 67.24 -50.14
C LEU A 228 51.47 68.28 -51.02
N GLN A 229 50.62 69.12 -50.41
CA GLN A 229 49.95 70.20 -51.14
C GLN A 229 50.96 71.29 -51.56
N HIS A 230 51.94 71.60 -50.70
CA HIS A 230 53.07 72.47 -51.06
C HIS A 230 53.93 71.91 -52.22
N GLN A 231 54.20 70.61 -52.22
CA GLN A 231 54.95 69.96 -53.31
C GLN A 231 54.19 69.98 -54.65
N ASN A 232 52.86 69.93 -54.62
CA ASN A 232 52.03 70.01 -55.82
C ASN A 232 52.04 71.42 -56.43
N ASP A 233 52.08 72.46 -55.60
CA ASP A 233 52.19 73.84 -56.05
C ASP A 233 53.57 74.17 -56.64
N ASP A 234 54.64 73.53 -56.16
CA ASP A 234 55.98 73.64 -56.74
C ASP A 234 56.12 72.90 -58.09
N LEU A 235 55.48 71.74 -58.26
CA LEU A 235 55.45 71.02 -59.54
C LEU A 235 54.65 71.75 -60.63
N LYS A 236 53.62 72.51 -60.27
CA LYS A 236 52.88 73.35 -61.21
C LYS A 236 53.72 74.50 -61.77
N ARG A 237 54.63 75.07 -60.97
CA ARG A 237 55.57 76.12 -61.44
C ARG A 237 56.59 75.59 -62.44
N ASN A 238 57.05 74.35 -62.27
CA ASN A 238 58.00 73.72 -63.20
C ASN A 238 57.36 73.36 -64.57
N LEU A 239 56.05 73.08 -64.60
CA LEU A 239 55.32 72.78 -65.84
C LEU A 239 55.14 74.04 -66.72
N ASP A 240 55.01 75.22 -66.11
CA ASP A 240 54.89 76.50 -66.82
C ASP A 240 56.22 76.93 -67.49
N ASP A 241 57.37 76.52 -66.96
CA ASP A 241 58.70 76.78 -67.55
C ASP A 241 59.03 75.85 -68.74
N GLU A 242 58.53 74.61 -68.74
CA GLU A 242 58.67 73.66 -69.88
C GLU A 242 57.79 74.02 -71.10
N SER A 243 56.73 74.80 -70.90
CA SER A 243 55.87 75.27 -72.01
C SER A 243 56.59 76.31 -72.89
N ARG A 244 57.52 77.09 -72.31
CA ARG A 244 58.31 78.11 -73.03
C ARG A 244 59.45 77.53 -73.88
N GLN A 245 59.95 76.32 -73.58
CA GLN A 245 61.01 75.66 -74.37
C GLN A 245 60.48 74.90 -75.60
N ARG A 246 59.21 74.48 -75.61
CA ARG A 246 58.56 73.80 -76.75
C ARG A 246 58.42 74.69 -78.00
N GLN A 247 58.31 76.00 -77.82
CA GLN A 247 58.16 76.96 -78.91
C GLN A 247 59.44 77.13 -79.76
N ASN A 248 60.61 76.78 -79.22
CA ASN A 248 61.91 76.87 -79.92
C ASN A 248 62.26 75.65 -80.78
N LEU A 249 61.57 74.51 -80.63
CA LEU A 249 61.86 73.27 -81.37
C LEU A 249 61.03 73.11 -82.66
N GLN A 250 60.04 73.98 -82.89
CA GLN A 250 59.19 73.96 -84.10
C GLN A 250 59.90 74.49 -85.36
N VAL A 251 61.05 75.15 -85.22
CA VAL A 251 61.85 75.68 -86.34
C VAL A 251 62.77 74.61 -86.97
N GLN A 252 62.96 73.45 -86.34
CA GLN A 252 63.87 72.40 -86.82
C GLN A 252 63.19 71.33 -87.70
N LEU A 253 61.88 71.40 -87.92
CA LEU A 253 61.11 70.37 -88.64
C LEU A 253 61.09 70.53 -90.18
N SER A 254 61.63 71.62 -90.75
CA SER A 254 61.61 71.83 -92.22
C SER A 254 62.75 71.12 -92.98
N GLY A 255 63.61 70.36 -92.29
CA GLY A 255 64.78 69.69 -92.88
C GLY A 255 64.57 68.23 -93.32
N LEU A 256 63.43 67.61 -92.98
CA LEU A 256 63.19 66.17 -93.20
C LEU A 256 62.29 65.86 -94.42
N GLN A 257 62.03 66.85 -95.29
CA GLN A 257 61.32 66.65 -96.56
C GLN A 257 62.21 66.23 -97.74
N SER A 258 63.53 66.05 -97.53
CA SER A 258 64.50 65.66 -98.56
C SER A 258 64.73 64.15 -98.71
N ASP A 259 64.23 63.33 -97.78
CA ASP A 259 64.49 61.88 -97.77
C ASP A 259 63.41 61.04 -98.48
N PHE A 260 62.36 61.69 -98.99
CA PHE A 260 61.25 61.04 -99.71
C PHE A 260 61.58 60.65 -101.16
N ASP A 261 62.55 61.33 -101.80
CA ASP A 261 62.79 61.17 -103.24
C ASP A 261 63.76 60.02 -103.61
N ASN A 262 64.41 59.35 -102.64
CA ASN A 262 65.40 58.30 -102.90
C ASN A 262 64.84 56.86 -102.96
N LEU A 263 63.52 56.65 -102.79
CA LEU A 263 62.93 55.30 -102.75
C LEU A 263 62.33 54.82 -104.08
N ASN A 264 62.19 55.70 -105.08
CA ASN A 264 61.60 55.35 -106.39
C ASN A 264 62.55 54.63 -107.38
N ALA A 265 63.83 54.47 -107.05
CA ALA A 265 64.83 53.87 -107.95
C ALA A 265 65.05 52.35 -107.77
N ARG A 266 64.27 51.66 -106.92
CA ARG A 266 64.41 50.21 -106.65
C ARG A 266 63.30 49.31 -107.24
N TYR A 267 62.40 49.87 -108.04
CA TYR A 267 61.26 49.12 -108.59
C TYR A 267 61.54 48.44 -109.95
N GLU A 268 62.60 48.82 -110.67
CA GLU A 268 62.83 48.33 -112.04
C GLU A 268 63.70 47.05 -112.15
N GLU A 269 64.31 46.57 -111.06
CA GLU A 269 65.13 45.32 -111.09
C GLU A 269 64.35 44.02 -110.77
N GLU A 270 63.07 44.08 -110.38
CA GLU A 270 62.34 42.90 -109.88
C GLU A 270 61.49 42.14 -110.93
N VAL A 271 61.51 42.57 -112.20
CA VAL A 271 60.68 41.95 -113.26
C VAL A 271 61.36 40.72 -113.90
N GLU A 272 62.69 40.60 -113.86
CA GLU A 272 63.40 39.48 -114.53
C GLU A 272 63.52 38.19 -113.67
N SER A 273 63.29 38.26 -112.35
CA SER A 273 63.35 37.11 -111.42
C SER A 273 62.08 36.22 -111.45
N ALA A 274 60.94 36.76 -111.90
CA ALA A 274 59.64 36.11 -111.81
C ALA A 274 59.45 34.89 -112.74
N ASN A 275 60.21 34.78 -113.84
CA ASN A 275 60.00 33.71 -114.83
C ASN A 275 60.67 32.38 -114.47
N ASN A 276 61.70 32.36 -113.62
CA ASN A 276 62.38 31.12 -113.21
C ASN A 276 61.71 30.40 -112.01
N LEU A 277 60.94 31.12 -111.18
CA LEU A 277 60.22 30.54 -110.04
C LEU A 277 58.95 29.77 -110.43
N ARG A 278 58.38 30.03 -111.61
CA ARG A 278 57.18 29.33 -112.11
C ARG A 278 57.39 27.84 -112.39
N LEU A 279 58.63 27.41 -112.71
CA LEU A 279 58.93 26.00 -113.00
C LEU A 279 59.12 25.15 -111.73
N GLN A 280 59.55 25.75 -110.61
CA GLN A 280 59.75 25.04 -109.33
C GLN A 280 58.44 24.85 -108.54
N LEU A 281 57.45 25.74 -108.73
CA LEU A 281 56.13 25.65 -108.09
C LEU A 281 55.32 24.39 -108.52
N SER A 282 55.55 23.89 -109.73
CA SER A 282 54.85 22.71 -110.26
C SER A 282 55.24 21.40 -109.57
N LYS A 283 56.45 21.29 -109.01
CA LYS A 283 56.93 20.08 -108.32
C LYS A 283 56.43 20.00 -106.88
N VAL A 284 56.45 21.13 -106.17
CA VAL A 284 56.00 21.23 -104.76
C VAL A 284 54.49 20.99 -104.62
N ASN A 285 53.69 21.39 -105.62
CA ASN A 285 52.24 21.15 -105.63
C ASN A 285 51.85 19.66 -105.72
N ALA A 286 52.69 18.81 -106.34
CA ALA A 286 52.43 17.37 -106.43
C ALA A 286 52.73 16.66 -105.09
N GLU A 287 53.78 17.06 -104.39
CA GLU A 287 54.16 16.52 -103.07
C GLU A 287 53.18 16.94 -101.96
N PHE A 288 52.64 18.16 -102.04
CA PHE A 288 51.63 18.67 -101.10
C PHE A 288 50.30 17.89 -101.16
N SER A 289 49.90 17.42 -102.35
CA SER A 289 48.67 16.64 -102.55
C SER A 289 48.73 15.24 -101.90
N VAL A 290 49.90 14.60 -101.95
CA VAL A 290 50.15 13.29 -101.32
C VAL A 290 50.24 13.39 -99.80
N LEU A 291 50.82 14.46 -99.26
CA LEU A 291 50.89 14.69 -97.82
C LEU A 291 49.50 14.97 -97.22
N LYS A 292 48.69 15.76 -97.93
CA LYS A 292 47.32 16.10 -97.51
C LYS A 292 46.43 14.85 -97.40
N THR A 293 46.50 13.95 -98.39
CA THR A 293 45.70 12.71 -98.37
C THR A 293 46.10 11.70 -97.28
N ARG A 294 47.35 11.73 -96.79
CA ARG A 294 47.76 10.96 -95.60
C ARG A 294 47.25 11.57 -94.30
N PHE A 295 47.39 12.89 -94.14
CA PHE A 295 46.88 13.59 -92.96
C PHE A 295 45.36 13.46 -92.84
N ASP A 296 44.63 13.59 -93.93
CA ASP A 296 43.17 13.44 -93.94
C ASP A 296 42.73 12.03 -93.48
N LYS A 297 43.48 10.97 -93.85
CA LYS A 297 43.21 9.60 -93.40
C LYS A 297 43.52 9.36 -91.93
N GLU A 298 44.62 9.90 -91.41
CA GLU A 298 44.96 9.77 -89.98
C GLU A 298 44.00 10.58 -89.10
N LEU A 299 43.57 11.76 -89.56
CA LEU A 299 42.59 12.58 -88.86
C LEU A 299 41.23 11.85 -88.78
N GLN A 300 40.82 11.19 -89.87
CA GLN A 300 39.57 10.45 -89.93
C GLN A 300 39.57 9.26 -88.95
N LEU A 301 40.64 8.46 -88.91
CA LEU A 301 40.78 7.35 -87.94
C LEU A 301 40.77 7.83 -86.49
N LYS A 302 41.45 8.95 -86.18
CA LYS A 302 41.43 9.52 -84.82
C LYS A 302 40.07 10.09 -84.42
N THR A 303 39.31 10.60 -85.39
CA THR A 303 37.96 11.09 -85.16
C THR A 303 37.01 9.92 -84.88
N GLU A 304 37.15 8.80 -85.59
CA GLU A 304 36.37 7.58 -85.35
C GLU A 304 36.66 6.95 -83.97
N GLU A 305 37.93 6.90 -83.53
CA GLU A 305 38.28 6.45 -82.17
C GLU A 305 37.70 7.37 -81.07
N LEU A 306 37.68 8.68 -81.29
CA LEU A 306 37.08 9.65 -80.37
C LEU A 306 35.55 9.55 -80.33
N GLU A 307 34.90 9.27 -81.46
CA GLU A 307 33.45 9.02 -81.48
C GLU A 307 33.08 7.72 -80.76
N GLU A 308 33.87 6.66 -80.90
CA GLU A 308 33.60 5.39 -80.26
C GLU A 308 33.76 5.46 -78.73
N THR A 309 34.79 6.15 -78.25
CA THR A 309 35.00 6.41 -76.81
C THR A 309 33.89 7.29 -76.23
N ARG A 310 33.47 8.32 -76.96
CA ARG A 310 32.32 9.16 -76.58
C ARG A 310 31.03 8.36 -76.49
N ARG A 311 30.74 7.46 -77.43
CA ARG A 311 29.55 6.57 -77.37
C ARG A 311 29.59 5.64 -76.16
N LYS A 312 30.75 5.06 -75.84
CA LYS A 312 30.92 4.19 -74.64
C LYS A 312 30.71 4.96 -73.33
N LEU A 313 31.24 6.19 -73.24
CA LEU A 313 31.04 7.04 -72.07
C LEU A 313 29.59 7.51 -71.92
N SER A 314 28.92 7.90 -73.02
CA SER A 314 27.50 8.26 -72.99
C SER A 314 26.61 7.09 -72.58
N ALA A 315 26.88 5.86 -73.06
CA ALA A 315 26.16 4.67 -72.62
C ALA A 315 26.37 4.39 -71.13
N ARG A 316 27.59 4.56 -70.62
CA ARG A 316 27.90 4.38 -69.20
C ARG A 316 27.24 5.42 -68.30
N ILE A 317 27.15 6.67 -68.76
CA ILE A 317 26.43 7.74 -68.05
C ILE A 317 24.95 7.39 -67.95
N ALA A 318 24.32 6.96 -69.06
CA ALA A 318 22.91 6.56 -69.05
C ALA A 318 22.61 5.39 -68.09
N GLU A 319 23.48 4.38 -68.02
CA GLU A 319 23.34 3.28 -67.04
C GLU A 319 23.46 3.77 -65.58
N LEU A 320 24.40 4.69 -65.31
CA LEU A 320 24.59 5.24 -63.97
C LEU A 320 23.42 6.15 -63.56
N GLU A 321 22.85 6.90 -64.49
CA GLU A 321 21.65 7.71 -64.26
C GLU A 321 20.43 6.82 -63.95
N ASP A 322 20.24 5.73 -64.70
CA ASP A 322 19.12 4.82 -64.49
C ASP A 322 19.22 4.08 -63.14
N THR A 323 20.43 3.65 -62.76
CA THR A 323 20.67 3.05 -61.43
C THR A 323 20.50 4.06 -60.29
N ALA A 324 20.91 5.32 -60.48
CA ALA A 324 20.69 6.37 -59.49
C ALA A 324 19.20 6.64 -59.29
N GLU A 325 18.39 6.66 -60.35
CA GLU A 325 16.95 6.87 -60.27
C GLU A 325 16.24 5.69 -59.58
N GLN A 326 16.63 4.46 -59.89
CA GLN A 326 16.12 3.27 -59.19
C GLN A 326 16.42 3.30 -57.68
N LEU A 327 17.62 3.73 -57.28
CA LEU A 327 17.97 3.91 -55.87
C LEU A 327 17.18 5.04 -55.22
N ARG A 328 16.88 6.11 -55.96
CA ARG A 328 16.08 7.24 -55.48
C ARG A 328 14.63 6.84 -55.18
N VAL A 329 14.02 6.07 -56.09
CA VAL A 329 12.68 5.49 -55.89
C VAL A 329 12.67 4.55 -54.69
N LYS A 330 13.70 3.71 -54.52
CA LYS A 330 13.83 2.80 -53.38
C LYS A 330 14.03 3.52 -52.06
N ASN A 331 14.80 4.61 -52.04
CA ASN A 331 14.91 5.47 -50.85
C ASN A 331 13.58 6.15 -50.53
N GLY A 332 12.84 6.60 -51.54
CA GLY A 332 11.51 7.17 -51.35
C GLY A 332 10.49 6.17 -50.78
N SER A 333 10.57 4.89 -51.15
CA SER A 333 9.71 3.86 -50.56
C SER A 333 10.11 3.50 -49.12
N LEU A 334 11.42 3.46 -48.83
CA LEU A 334 11.94 3.26 -47.48
C LEU A 334 11.61 4.42 -46.52
N GLU A 335 11.68 5.67 -46.98
CA GLU A 335 11.24 6.85 -46.23
C GLU A 335 9.75 6.77 -45.88
N LYS A 336 8.90 6.36 -46.83
CA LYS A 336 7.47 6.15 -46.57
C LYS A 336 7.21 5.01 -45.58
N ALA A 337 7.97 3.92 -45.65
CA ALA A 337 7.87 2.80 -44.71
C ALA A 337 8.33 3.22 -43.30
N LYS A 338 9.43 3.97 -43.20
CA LYS A 338 9.92 4.55 -41.95
C LYS A 338 8.90 5.49 -41.32
N ALA A 339 8.26 6.36 -42.11
CA ALA A 339 7.21 7.25 -41.62
C ALA A 339 6.01 6.47 -41.05
N LYS A 340 5.56 5.41 -41.75
CA LYS A 340 4.50 4.52 -41.24
C LYS A 340 4.88 3.82 -39.93
N LEU A 341 6.05 3.20 -39.89
CA LEU A 341 6.55 2.54 -38.67
C LEU A 341 6.73 3.51 -37.50
N THR A 342 7.07 4.77 -37.77
CA THR A 342 7.18 5.81 -36.74
C THR A 342 5.82 6.19 -36.17
N VAL A 343 4.76 6.21 -37.01
CA VAL A 343 3.38 6.43 -36.56
C VAL A 343 2.89 5.24 -35.73
N GLU A 344 3.07 4.01 -36.22
CA GLU A 344 2.72 2.78 -35.49
C GLU A 344 3.46 2.70 -34.14
N LEU A 345 4.74 3.05 -34.08
CA LEU A 345 5.50 3.13 -32.83
C LEU A 345 4.90 4.13 -31.83
N ARG A 346 4.44 5.30 -32.31
CA ARG A 346 3.78 6.30 -31.44
C ARG A 346 2.45 5.78 -30.93
N GLU A 347 1.66 5.15 -31.78
CA GLU A 347 0.37 4.55 -31.41
C GLU A 347 0.57 3.45 -30.34
N ILE A 348 1.52 2.54 -30.55
CA ILE A 348 1.87 1.50 -29.58
C ILE A 348 2.41 2.09 -28.28
N THR A 349 3.19 3.18 -28.35
CA THR A 349 3.69 3.87 -27.15
C THR A 349 2.54 4.47 -26.34
N ILE A 350 1.56 5.09 -27.01
CA ILE A 350 0.36 5.63 -26.35
C ILE A 350 -0.49 4.50 -25.75
N GLU A 351 -0.66 3.37 -26.44
CA GLU A 351 -1.34 2.20 -25.90
C GLU A 351 -0.60 1.59 -24.69
N LEU A 352 0.73 1.56 -24.72
CA LEU A 352 1.56 1.12 -23.60
C LEU A 352 1.40 2.05 -22.39
N GLU A 353 1.44 3.36 -22.58
CA GLU A 353 1.23 4.33 -21.52
C GLU A 353 -0.18 4.22 -20.91
N ASN A 354 -1.20 4.07 -21.75
CA ASN A 354 -2.58 3.86 -21.31
C ASN A 354 -2.74 2.56 -20.52
N THR A 355 -2.17 1.45 -20.99
CA THR A 355 -2.21 0.17 -20.27
C THR A 355 -1.43 0.26 -18.95
N GLN A 356 -0.33 1.01 -18.90
CA GLN A 356 0.45 1.23 -17.69
C GLN A 356 -0.32 2.07 -16.66
N ILE A 357 -1.10 3.08 -17.08
CA ILE A 357 -2.02 3.83 -16.23
C ILE A 357 -3.10 2.89 -15.66
N ILE A 358 -3.72 2.07 -16.51
CA ILE A 358 -4.74 1.09 -16.08
C ILE A 358 -4.15 0.11 -15.05
N VAL A 359 -2.93 -0.39 -15.27
CA VAL A 359 -2.25 -1.27 -14.32
C VAL A 359 -1.98 -0.57 -12.99
N GLN A 360 -1.56 0.70 -13.00
CA GLN A 360 -1.36 1.47 -11.77
C GLN A 360 -2.66 1.68 -11.00
N ASP A 361 -3.76 2.00 -11.69
CA ASP A 361 -5.06 2.20 -11.05
C ASP A 361 -5.64 0.90 -10.51
N LEU A 362 -5.52 -0.21 -11.25
CA LEU A 362 -5.88 -1.55 -10.77
C LEU A 362 -5.02 -1.95 -9.57
N THR A 363 -3.73 -1.63 -9.55
CA THR A 363 -2.84 -1.93 -8.42
C THR A 363 -3.24 -1.11 -7.18
N LYS A 364 -3.58 0.17 -7.34
CA LYS A 364 -4.11 1.00 -6.25
C LYS A 364 -5.44 0.44 -5.74
N ARG A 365 -6.33 0.03 -6.64
CA ARG A 365 -7.62 -0.58 -6.28
C ARG A 365 -7.43 -1.90 -5.55
N ASN A 366 -6.49 -2.74 -5.97
CA ASN A 366 -6.18 -4.00 -5.32
C ASN A 366 -5.64 -3.76 -3.90
N ARG A 367 -4.73 -2.81 -3.71
CA ARG A 367 -4.26 -2.42 -2.37
C ARG A 367 -5.37 -1.87 -1.48
N GLN A 368 -6.32 -1.10 -2.03
CA GLN A 368 -7.50 -0.66 -1.28
C GLN A 368 -8.35 -1.86 -0.82
N LEU A 369 -8.62 -2.80 -1.72
CA LEU A 369 -9.38 -4.01 -1.39
C LEU A 369 -8.65 -4.92 -0.40
N GLU A 370 -7.33 -5.04 -0.49
CA GLU A 370 -6.49 -5.75 0.49
C GLU A 370 -6.58 -5.10 1.87
N ASN A 371 -6.53 -3.77 1.94
CA ASN A 371 -6.68 -3.04 3.20
C ASN A 371 -8.10 -3.18 3.78
N GLU A 372 -9.13 -3.10 2.94
CA GLU A 372 -10.53 -3.34 3.35
C GLU A 372 -10.72 -4.77 3.86
N ASN A 373 -10.16 -5.77 3.17
CA ASN A 373 -10.18 -7.17 3.61
C ASN A 373 -9.43 -7.36 4.93
N ALA A 374 -8.26 -6.74 5.11
CA ALA A 374 -7.52 -6.82 6.37
C ALA A 374 -8.30 -6.17 7.53
N ALA A 375 -8.99 -5.05 7.28
CA ALA A 375 -9.85 -4.40 8.26
C ALA A 375 -11.08 -5.27 8.61
N LEU A 376 -11.72 -5.88 7.61
CA LEU A 376 -12.83 -6.81 7.81
C LEU A 376 -12.38 -8.07 8.56
N GLN A 377 -11.21 -8.62 8.24
CA GLN A 377 -10.66 -9.78 8.95
C GLN A 377 -10.37 -9.45 10.41
N LYS A 378 -9.74 -8.29 10.68
CA LYS A 378 -9.53 -7.81 12.05
C LYS A 378 -10.87 -7.67 12.80
N ARG A 379 -11.91 -7.16 12.12
CA ARG A 379 -13.24 -7.03 12.72
C ARG A 379 -13.89 -8.39 13.02
N VAL A 380 -13.69 -9.38 12.15
CA VAL A 380 -14.12 -10.76 12.39
C VAL A 380 -13.39 -11.36 13.59
N ASP A 381 -12.09 -11.14 13.71
CA ASP A 381 -11.28 -11.63 14.84
C ASP A 381 -11.72 -10.97 16.17
N GLU A 382 -11.97 -9.66 16.16
CA GLU A 382 -12.51 -8.91 17.31
C GLU A 382 -13.89 -9.45 17.74
N LEU A 383 -14.81 -9.61 16.79
CA LEU A 383 -16.15 -10.16 17.07
C LEU A 383 -16.09 -11.60 17.54
N THR A 384 -15.13 -12.39 17.05
CA THR A 384 -14.92 -13.78 17.48
C THR A 384 -14.38 -13.81 18.92
N ALA A 385 -13.44 -12.94 19.27
CA ALA A 385 -12.94 -12.79 20.63
C ALA A 385 -14.04 -12.32 21.59
N GLU A 386 -14.85 -11.35 21.18
CA GLU A 386 -16.01 -10.86 21.95
C GLU A 386 -17.05 -11.97 22.14
N ASN A 387 -17.36 -12.76 21.11
CA ASN A 387 -18.29 -13.89 21.22
C ASN A 387 -17.77 -14.97 22.19
N ASN A 388 -16.46 -15.26 22.13
CA ASN A 388 -15.83 -16.20 23.07
C ASN A 388 -15.87 -15.67 24.51
N GLY A 389 -15.63 -14.37 24.70
CA GLY A 389 -15.79 -13.69 26.00
C GLY A 389 -17.24 -13.81 26.52
N LEU A 390 -18.23 -13.46 25.70
CA LEU A 390 -19.65 -13.56 26.05
C LEU A 390 -20.08 -15.02 26.34
N ARG A 391 -19.51 -16.00 25.65
CA ARG A 391 -19.76 -17.42 25.95
C ARG A 391 -19.17 -17.84 27.30
N ALA A 392 -17.96 -17.37 27.63
CA ALA A 392 -17.35 -17.62 28.93
C ALA A 392 -18.14 -16.95 30.06
N ASP A 393 -18.56 -15.71 29.87
CA ASP A 393 -19.40 -14.98 30.82
C ASP A 393 -20.76 -15.65 31.01
N LYS A 394 -21.39 -16.11 29.92
CA LYS A 394 -22.61 -16.92 30.00
C LYS A 394 -22.40 -18.19 30.83
N ALA A 395 -21.31 -18.92 30.60
CA ALA A 395 -21.00 -20.14 31.37
C ALA A 395 -20.75 -19.84 32.86
N ASN A 396 -20.06 -18.73 33.16
CA ASN A 396 -19.83 -18.26 34.52
C ASN A 396 -21.15 -17.87 35.21
N LEU A 397 -22.03 -17.15 34.51
CA LEU A 397 -23.37 -16.79 35.00
C LEU A 397 -24.25 -18.03 35.21
N GLU A 398 -24.20 -19.03 34.31
CA GLU A 398 -24.90 -20.30 34.50
C GLU A 398 -24.39 -21.06 35.73
N GLN A 399 -23.07 -21.06 35.97
CA GLN A 399 -22.48 -21.65 37.17
C GLN A 399 -22.87 -20.89 38.44
N GLU A 400 -22.92 -19.56 38.39
CA GLU A 400 -23.34 -18.73 39.52
C GLU A 400 -24.84 -18.91 39.81
N VAL A 401 -25.69 -18.99 38.79
CA VAL A 401 -27.11 -19.33 38.95
C VAL A 401 -27.27 -20.71 39.59
N TYR A 402 -26.43 -21.68 39.22
CA TYR A 402 -26.44 -23.00 39.85
C TYR A 402 -26.03 -22.92 41.33
N ARG A 403 -24.95 -22.19 41.67
CA ARG A 403 -24.53 -21.98 43.05
C ARG A 403 -25.60 -21.28 43.88
N LEU A 404 -26.22 -20.22 43.35
CA LEU A 404 -27.30 -19.51 44.01
C LEU A 404 -28.54 -20.40 44.21
N ARG A 405 -28.84 -21.32 43.28
CA ARG A 405 -29.91 -22.31 43.48
C ARG A 405 -29.59 -23.28 44.61
N VAL A 406 -28.34 -23.75 44.71
CA VAL A 406 -27.91 -24.62 45.82
C VAL A 406 -27.97 -23.87 47.15
N ALA A 407 -27.41 -22.66 47.23
CA ALA A 407 -27.46 -21.84 48.42
C ALA A 407 -28.90 -21.49 48.84
N ASN A 408 -29.79 -21.24 47.89
CA ASN A 408 -31.21 -21.00 48.17
C ASN A 408 -31.91 -22.28 48.66
N ALA A 409 -31.56 -23.46 48.15
CA ALA A 409 -32.05 -24.73 48.67
C ALA A 409 -31.60 -24.97 50.13
N GLU A 410 -30.33 -24.70 50.43
CA GLU A 410 -29.78 -24.79 51.80
C GLU A 410 -30.42 -23.78 52.75
N LEU A 411 -30.67 -22.55 52.28
CA LEU A 411 -31.38 -21.52 53.07
C LEU A 411 -32.83 -21.91 53.32
N ASN A 412 -33.51 -22.52 52.34
CA ASN A 412 -34.86 -23.04 52.54
C ASN A 412 -34.88 -24.20 53.54
N GLU A 413 -33.91 -25.12 53.46
CA GLU A 413 -33.78 -26.21 54.43
C GLU A 413 -33.46 -25.69 55.85
N ARG A 414 -32.58 -24.68 55.97
CA ARG A 414 -32.35 -23.98 57.23
C ARG A 414 -33.61 -23.31 57.75
N ASN A 415 -34.39 -22.68 56.88
CA ASN A 415 -35.64 -22.03 57.26
C ASN A 415 -36.68 -23.07 57.73
N ASP A 416 -36.79 -24.20 57.05
CA ASP A 416 -37.66 -25.31 57.46
C ASP A 416 -37.22 -25.89 58.82
N ASN A 417 -35.91 -26.03 59.05
CA ASN A 417 -35.37 -26.49 60.32
C ASN A 417 -35.61 -25.48 61.44
N LEU A 418 -35.40 -24.19 61.19
CA LEU A 418 -35.73 -23.12 62.14
C LEU A 418 -37.23 -23.05 62.41
N GLN A 419 -38.10 -23.28 61.43
CA GLN A 419 -39.55 -23.36 61.66
C GLN A 419 -39.92 -24.56 62.54
N ARG A 420 -39.28 -25.71 62.36
CA ARG A 420 -39.47 -26.88 63.22
C ARG A 420 -38.99 -26.62 64.65
N GLU A 421 -37.81 -26.02 64.79
CA GLU A 421 -37.24 -25.66 66.10
C GLU A 421 -38.10 -24.60 66.80
N ASN A 422 -38.56 -23.58 66.07
CA ASN A 422 -39.44 -22.55 66.62
C ASN A 422 -40.81 -23.13 67.04
N LYS A 423 -41.34 -24.10 66.27
CA LYS A 423 -42.53 -24.85 66.68
C LYS A 423 -42.26 -25.68 67.94
N GLN A 424 -41.13 -26.37 68.02
CA GLN A 424 -40.73 -27.16 69.18
C GLN A 424 -40.54 -26.28 70.43
N LEU A 425 -39.88 -25.13 70.29
CA LEU A 425 -39.72 -24.15 71.36
C LEU A 425 -41.05 -23.53 71.78
N SER A 426 -41.95 -23.27 70.82
CA SER A 426 -43.31 -22.80 71.12
C SER A 426 -44.14 -23.85 71.87
N ASP A 427 -43.99 -25.13 71.52
CA ASP A 427 -44.65 -26.25 72.21
C ASP A 427 -44.06 -26.45 73.62
N GLN A 428 -42.74 -26.38 73.78
CA GLN A 428 -42.06 -26.38 75.07
C GLN A 428 -42.45 -25.18 75.94
N LEU A 429 -42.59 -24.00 75.35
CA LEU A 429 -43.07 -22.81 76.06
C LEU A 429 -44.52 -23.00 76.52
N ARG A 430 -45.36 -23.66 75.72
CA ARG A 430 -46.75 -23.98 76.07
C ARG A 430 -46.82 -25.00 77.20
N GLU A 431 -45.98 -26.03 77.17
CA GLU A 431 -45.84 -27.02 78.24
C GLU A 431 -45.30 -26.40 79.53
N ALA A 432 -44.26 -25.56 79.45
CA ALA A 432 -43.71 -24.85 80.59
C ALA A 432 -44.73 -23.87 81.20
N ASN A 433 -45.51 -23.17 80.38
CA ASN A 433 -46.61 -22.33 80.86
C ASN A 433 -47.72 -23.15 81.52
N GLN A 434 -47.99 -24.35 81.03
CA GLN A 434 -48.97 -25.25 81.65
C GLN A 434 -48.45 -25.79 82.99
N ALA A 435 -47.20 -26.24 83.04
CA ALA A 435 -46.52 -26.64 84.26
C ALA A 435 -46.45 -25.50 85.29
N LEU A 436 -46.22 -24.26 84.84
CA LEU A 436 -46.24 -23.08 85.71
C LEU A 436 -47.66 -22.81 86.25
N LYS A 437 -48.70 -23.00 85.44
CA LYS A 437 -50.10 -22.89 85.93
C LYS A 437 -50.42 -23.96 86.96
N ASP A 438 -49.96 -25.18 86.75
CA ASP A 438 -50.21 -26.30 87.65
C ASP A 438 -49.38 -26.16 88.95
N ALA A 439 -48.12 -25.73 88.87
CA ALA A 439 -47.31 -25.36 90.03
C ALA A 439 -47.90 -24.17 90.81
N ASN A 440 -48.51 -23.19 90.14
CA ASN A 440 -49.21 -22.10 90.82
C ASN A 440 -50.49 -22.55 91.53
N ARG A 441 -51.16 -23.61 91.04
CA ARG A 441 -52.29 -24.25 91.73
C ARG A 441 -51.79 -25.00 92.97
N GLU A 442 -50.74 -25.82 92.84
CA GLU A 442 -50.13 -26.49 93.99
C GLU A 442 -49.61 -25.50 95.04
N LEU A 443 -49.02 -24.37 94.62
CA LEU A 443 -48.59 -23.31 95.52
C LEU A 443 -49.77 -22.65 96.24
N ALA A 444 -50.93 -22.49 95.58
CA ALA A 444 -52.14 -21.99 96.21
C ALA A 444 -52.71 -22.99 97.23
N ASP A 445 -52.70 -24.28 96.90
CA ASP A 445 -53.13 -25.36 97.80
C ASP A 445 -52.20 -25.50 99.02
N LEU A 446 -50.88 -25.39 98.81
CA LEU A 446 -49.89 -25.37 99.90
C LEU A 446 -49.99 -24.13 100.78
N ARG A 447 -50.37 -22.98 100.23
CA ARG A 447 -50.65 -21.76 101.02
C ARG A 447 -51.90 -21.93 101.88
N ALA A 448 -52.94 -22.61 101.38
CA ALA A 448 -54.12 -22.96 102.16
C ALA A 448 -53.79 -23.95 103.29
N LEU A 449 -52.98 -24.97 103.00
CA LEU A 449 -52.53 -25.96 103.99
C LEU A 449 -51.64 -25.32 105.07
N ARG A 450 -50.77 -24.39 104.70
CA ARG A 450 -49.93 -23.64 105.64
C ARG A 450 -50.77 -22.79 106.59
N ALA A 451 -51.81 -22.12 106.11
CA ALA A 451 -52.71 -21.34 106.97
C ALA A 451 -53.47 -22.24 107.98
N GLN A 452 -53.78 -23.47 107.59
CA GLN A 452 -54.41 -24.47 108.46
C GLN A 452 -53.45 -24.98 109.55
N LEU A 453 -52.19 -25.26 109.19
CA LEU A 453 -51.14 -25.69 110.14
C LEU A 453 -50.70 -24.58 111.11
N GLU A 454 -50.70 -23.31 110.66
CA GLU A 454 -50.43 -22.17 111.55
C GLU A 454 -51.54 -21.99 112.61
N ALA A 455 -52.80 -22.31 112.30
CA ALA A 455 -53.89 -22.32 113.27
C ALA A 455 -53.81 -23.49 114.28
N GLU A 456 -53.33 -24.66 113.86
CA GLU A 456 -53.10 -25.81 114.75
C GLU A 456 -51.92 -25.58 115.71
N ARG A 457 -50.85 -24.91 115.24
CA ARG A 457 -49.71 -24.52 116.08
C ARG A 457 -50.13 -23.62 117.25
N ASP A 458 -50.96 -22.62 117.00
CA ASP A 458 -51.36 -21.64 118.02
C ASP A 458 -52.27 -22.26 119.10
N SER A 459 -53.02 -23.31 118.75
CA SER A 459 -53.79 -24.13 119.70
C SER A 459 -52.89 -24.98 120.61
N LEU A 460 -51.82 -25.57 120.08
CA LEU A 460 -50.88 -26.42 120.84
C LEU A 460 -49.95 -25.61 121.75
N ALA A 461 -49.61 -24.37 121.39
CA ALA A 461 -48.78 -23.49 122.22
C ALA A 461 -49.46 -23.06 123.54
N ALA A 462 -50.79 -23.05 123.59
CA ALA A 462 -51.53 -22.76 124.82
C ALA A 462 -51.52 -23.93 125.83
N ALA A 463 -51.47 -25.18 125.34
CA ALA A 463 -51.47 -26.39 126.19
C ALA A 463 -50.09 -26.71 126.81
N LEU A 464 -49.00 -26.28 126.19
CA LEU A 464 -47.63 -26.54 126.66
C LEU A 464 -47.28 -25.73 127.93
N LYS A 465 -47.80 -24.51 128.04
CA LYS A 465 -47.53 -23.59 129.14
C LYS A 465 -48.06 -24.08 130.50
N ASP A 466 -49.16 -24.82 130.50
CA ASP A 466 -49.75 -25.41 131.72
C ASP A 466 -48.96 -26.65 132.22
N THR A 467 -48.10 -27.24 131.37
CA THR A 467 -47.27 -28.40 131.72
C THR A 467 -45.85 -28.04 132.20
N GLU A 468 -45.39 -26.82 131.93
CA GLU A 468 -44.06 -26.34 132.32
C GLU A 468 -43.99 -25.91 133.79
N ASP A 469 -45.11 -25.50 134.39
CA ASP A 469 -45.20 -25.19 135.84
C ASP A 469 -45.11 -26.44 136.74
N ALA A 470 -45.35 -27.65 136.20
CA ALA A 470 -45.24 -28.92 136.93
C ALA A 470 -43.82 -29.54 136.92
N LEU A 471 -42.94 -29.12 135.99
CA LEU A 471 -41.59 -29.66 135.82
C LEU A 471 -40.56 -29.05 136.81
N ARG A 472 -40.82 -27.83 137.27
CA ARG A 472 -39.93 -27.06 138.16
C ARG A 472 -39.77 -27.66 139.57
N ASP A 473 -40.71 -28.49 140.01
CA ASP A 473 -40.64 -29.24 141.28
C ASP A 473 -39.77 -30.52 141.19
N ALA A 474 -39.47 -31.01 139.97
CA ALA A 474 -38.68 -32.21 139.75
C ALA A 474 -37.16 -31.96 139.74
N GLU A 475 -36.72 -30.75 139.41
CA GLU A 475 -35.30 -30.39 139.23
C GLU A 475 -34.50 -30.30 140.55
N ASN A 476 -35.18 -30.10 141.69
CA ASN A 476 -34.54 -30.07 143.01
C ASN A 476 -34.00 -31.43 143.50
N LYS A 477 -34.39 -32.55 142.86
CA LYS A 477 -33.88 -33.90 143.17
C LYS A 477 -32.61 -34.28 142.37
N LEU A 478 -32.27 -33.53 141.32
CA LEU A 478 -31.13 -33.79 140.42
C LEU A 478 -29.78 -33.31 140.99
N ALA A 479 -29.77 -32.39 141.96
CA ALA A 479 -28.55 -31.86 142.56
C ALA A 479 -27.71 -32.91 143.32
N ASN A 480 -28.31 -34.00 143.80
CA ASN A 480 -27.61 -35.06 144.54
C ASN A 480 -26.91 -36.08 143.63
N ALA A 481 -27.17 -36.11 142.32
CA ALA A 481 -26.56 -37.04 141.37
C ALA A 481 -25.22 -36.56 140.79
N ASN A 482 -24.92 -35.25 140.86
CA ASN A 482 -23.71 -34.65 140.26
C ASN A 482 -22.40 -34.92 141.02
N ALA A 483 -22.43 -35.49 142.22
CA ALA A 483 -21.23 -35.86 142.98
C ALA A 483 -20.54 -37.14 142.46
N ALA A 484 -21.23 -37.97 141.67
CA ALA A 484 -20.69 -39.22 141.11
C ALA A 484 -19.92 -39.05 139.78
N LEU A 485 -20.04 -37.87 139.13
CA LEU A 485 -19.52 -37.62 137.78
C LEU A 485 -18.03 -37.23 137.74
N GLU A 486 -17.45 -36.79 138.86
CA GLU A 486 -16.08 -36.26 138.89
C GLU A 486 -15.00 -37.35 138.95
N LYS A 487 -15.38 -38.60 139.24
CA LYS A 487 -14.48 -39.78 139.25
C LYS A 487 -14.24 -40.37 137.85
N LEU A 488 -15.11 -40.07 136.87
CA LEU A 488 -15.03 -40.62 135.50
C LEU A 488 -14.12 -39.79 134.56
N LYS A 489 -13.79 -38.54 134.93
CA LYS A 489 -12.93 -37.64 134.12
C LYS A 489 -11.46 -38.05 134.11
N GLN A 490 -10.94 -38.64 135.19
CA GLN A 490 -9.52 -38.99 135.31
C GLN A 490 -9.07 -40.18 134.43
N ASP A 491 -9.99 -41.09 134.06
CA ASP A 491 -9.69 -42.25 133.20
C ASP A 491 -9.67 -41.93 131.69
N MET A 492 -10.25 -40.80 131.26
CA MET A 492 -10.33 -40.40 129.84
C MET A 492 -9.08 -39.69 129.32
N GLU A 493 -8.30 -39.04 130.20
CA GLU A 493 -7.08 -38.31 129.82
C GLU A 493 -5.90 -39.23 129.44
N ALA A 494 -5.90 -40.49 129.89
CA ALA A 494 -4.85 -41.47 129.57
C ALA A 494 -4.96 -42.06 128.15
N ARG A 495 -6.18 -42.19 127.60
CA ARG A 495 -6.43 -42.79 126.26
C ARG A 495 -6.17 -41.84 125.08
N LEU A 496 -6.11 -40.53 125.33
CA LEU A 496 -5.87 -39.51 124.29
C LEU A 496 -4.40 -39.47 123.83
N ARG A 497 -3.44 -39.69 124.74
CA ARG A 497 -2.00 -39.63 124.42
C ARG A 497 -1.52 -40.74 123.47
N GLU A 498 -2.15 -41.91 123.50
CA GLU A 498 -1.78 -43.06 122.67
C GLU A 498 -2.22 -42.89 121.19
N LYS A 499 -3.25 -42.07 120.94
CA LYS A 499 -3.78 -41.81 119.58
C LYS A 499 -3.02 -40.71 118.83
N ASP A 500 -2.35 -39.80 119.53
CA ASP A 500 -1.57 -38.73 118.92
C ASP A 500 -0.24 -39.25 118.31
N GLU A 501 0.37 -40.30 118.88
CA GLU A 501 1.62 -40.89 118.37
C GLU A 501 1.45 -41.68 117.05
N GLU A 502 0.26 -42.27 116.79
CA GLU A 502 -0.04 -42.99 115.53
C GLU A 502 -0.19 -42.03 114.33
N LEU A 503 -0.71 -40.83 114.55
CA LEU A 503 -0.93 -39.82 113.50
C LEU A 503 0.39 -39.17 113.02
N GLU A 504 1.38 -39.05 113.91
CA GLU A 504 2.69 -38.46 113.61
C GLU A 504 3.50 -39.33 112.62
N ASN A 505 3.36 -40.67 112.69
CA ASN A 505 4.08 -41.62 111.83
C ASN A 505 3.56 -41.66 110.39
N ILE A 506 2.25 -41.49 110.17
CA ILE A 506 1.65 -41.47 108.82
C ILE A 506 2.04 -40.19 108.06
N ARG A 507 2.17 -39.05 108.74
CA ARG A 507 2.59 -37.79 108.10
C ARG A 507 4.01 -37.85 107.54
N ARG A 508 4.94 -38.52 108.24
CA ARG A 508 6.34 -38.65 107.80
C ARG A 508 6.51 -39.56 106.59
N SER A 509 5.69 -40.59 106.42
CA SER A 509 5.77 -41.49 105.26
C SER A 509 5.20 -40.84 103.99
N SER A 510 4.09 -40.10 104.09
CA SER A 510 3.50 -39.38 102.95
C SER A 510 4.38 -38.25 102.43
N ALA A 511 5.13 -37.56 103.30
CA ALA A 511 6.06 -36.49 102.90
C ALA A 511 7.20 -37.00 102.00
N ARG A 512 7.75 -38.19 102.27
CA ARG A 512 8.86 -38.76 101.48
C ARG A 512 8.46 -39.13 100.05
N VAL A 513 7.25 -39.65 99.84
CA VAL A 513 6.73 -40.02 98.51
C VAL A 513 6.51 -38.79 97.63
N ILE A 514 6.08 -37.68 98.23
CA ILE A 514 5.89 -36.40 97.52
C ILE A 514 7.24 -35.83 97.05
N GLU A 515 8.27 -35.91 97.88
CA GLU A 515 9.63 -35.43 97.54
C GLU A 515 10.25 -36.20 96.36
N GLU A 516 10.02 -37.50 96.28
CA GLU A 516 10.53 -38.36 95.20
C GLU A 516 9.80 -38.12 93.86
N LEU A 517 8.48 -37.89 93.90
CA LEU A 517 7.70 -37.49 92.73
C LEU A 517 8.05 -36.08 92.22
N GLN A 518 8.32 -35.13 93.12
CA GLN A 518 8.77 -33.79 92.72
C GLN A 518 10.14 -33.82 92.03
N ARG A 519 11.06 -34.66 92.50
CA ARG A 519 12.39 -34.81 91.89
C ARG A 519 12.33 -35.38 90.48
N THR A 520 11.54 -36.42 90.25
CA THR A 520 11.38 -37.04 88.93
C THR A 520 10.74 -36.10 87.90
N LEU A 521 9.78 -35.27 88.32
CA LEU A 521 9.16 -34.25 87.47
C LEU A 521 10.19 -33.19 87.01
N ILE A 522 11.04 -32.70 87.92
CA ILE A 522 12.08 -31.71 87.61
C ILE A 522 13.13 -32.27 86.64
N GLU A 523 13.51 -33.54 86.78
CA GLU A 523 14.47 -34.20 85.87
C GLU A 523 13.91 -34.37 84.44
N VAL A 524 12.60 -34.60 84.28
CA VAL A 524 11.95 -34.69 82.96
C VAL A 524 11.79 -33.31 82.32
N GLU A 525 11.35 -32.30 83.07
CA GLU A 525 11.21 -30.94 82.56
C GLU A 525 12.53 -30.33 82.07
N THR A 526 13.62 -30.58 82.79
CA THR A 526 14.96 -30.07 82.42
C THR A 526 15.46 -30.70 81.12
N ARG A 527 15.19 -32.00 80.88
CA ARG A 527 15.51 -32.66 79.60
C ARG A 527 14.73 -32.05 78.43
N TYR A 528 13.41 -31.92 78.53
CA TYR A 528 12.60 -31.32 77.46
C TYR A 528 12.97 -29.85 77.18
N LYS A 529 13.25 -29.05 78.22
CA LYS A 529 13.75 -27.68 78.04
C LYS A 529 15.08 -27.64 77.27
N SER A 530 15.99 -28.57 77.56
CA SER A 530 17.27 -28.65 76.86
C SER A 530 17.11 -29.03 75.37
N GLU A 531 16.19 -29.92 75.05
CA GLU A 531 15.92 -30.39 73.69
C GLU A 531 15.23 -29.32 72.84
N ILE A 532 14.24 -28.62 73.42
CA ILE A 532 13.60 -27.44 72.80
C ILE A 532 14.64 -26.35 72.51
N SER A 533 15.56 -26.08 73.45
CA SER A 533 16.61 -25.08 73.25
C SER A 533 17.57 -25.45 72.11
N ARG A 534 17.90 -26.73 71.96
CA ARG A 534 18.75 -27.22 70.86
C ARG A 534 18.08 -27.07 69.49
N ILE A 535 16.80 -27.45 69.39
CA ILE A 535 16.01 -27.31 68.16
C ILE A 535 15.86 -25.82 67.79
N LYS A 536 15.58 -24.97 68.77
CA LYS A 536 15.48 -23.52 68.57
C LYS A 536 16.77 -22.93 67.98
N LYS A 537 17.94 -23.27 68.54
CA LYS A 537 19.23 -22.81 68.01
C LYS A 537 19.52 -23.29 66.59
N LYS A 538 19.07 -24.50 66.25
CA LYS A 538 19.21 -25.04 64.88
C LYS A 538 18.37 -24.22 63.89
N PHE A 539 17.09 -23.99 64.19
CA PHE A 539 16.24 -23.17 63.33
C PHE A 539 16.69 -21.72 63.24
N GLU A 540 17.22 -21.12 64.31
CA GLU A 540 17.83 -19.79 64.26
C GLU A 540 19.06 -19.75 63.34
N SER A 541 19.85 -20.83 63.30
CA SER A 541 20.98 -20.96 62.36
C SER A 541 20.50 -21.09 60.92
N ASP A 542 19.54 -21.98 60.66
CA ASP A 542 18.98 -22.22 59.33
C ASP A 542 18.33 -20.93 58.77
N ILE A 543 17.63 -20.16 59.62
CA ILE A 543 17.07 -18.86 59.25
C ILE A 543 18.18 -17.88 58.83
N ARG A 544 19.27 -17.75 59.61
CA ARG A 544 20.39 -16.86 59.26
C ARG A 544 21.08 -17.25 57.96
N GLU A 545 21.22 -18.55 57.70
CA GLU A 545 21.80 -19.05 56.44
C GLU A 545 20.90 -18.73 55.24
N LEU A 546 19.59 -18.90 55.38
CA LEU A 546 18.61 -18.54 54.35
C LEU A 546 18.54 -17.02 54.12
N GLU A 547 18.61 -16.21 55.18
CA GLU A 547 18.70 -14.75 55.08
C GLU A 547 19.97 -14.31 54.34
N GLY A 548 21.12 -14.91 54.65
CA GLY A 548 22.38 -14.65 53.94
C GLY A 548 22.35 -15.07 52.47
N ALA A 549 21.74 -16.22 52.15
CA ALA A 549 21.56 -16.67 50.77
C ALA A 549 20.63 -15.74 49.98
N LEU A 550 19.55 -15.27 50.61
CA LEU A 550 18.61 -14.32 50.02
C LEU A 550 19.28 -12.97 49.74
N ASP A 551 20.07 -12.44 50.67
CA ASP A 551 20.83 -11.20 50.49
C ASP A 551 21.84 -11.30 49.34
N ASN A 552 22.55 -12.42 49.23
CA ASN A 552 23.48 -12.67 48.13
C ASN A 552 22.74 -12.77 46.78
N ALA A 553 21.60 -13.47 46.73
CA ALA A 553 20.77 -13.55 45.54
C ALA A 553 20.22 -12.18 45.12
N ASN A 554 19.79 -11.36 46.08
CA ASN A 554 19.30 -10.01 45.84
C ASN A 554 20.40 -9.07 45.31
N ARG A 555 21.62 -9.16 45.85
CA ARG A 555 22.78 -8.41 45.33
C ARG A 555 23.13 -8.82 43.91
N ALA A 556 23.20 -10.12 43.63
CA ALA A 556 23.45 -10.62 42.28
C ALA A 556 22.37 -10.16 41.30
N ASN A 557 21.09 -10.19 41.71
CA ASN A 557 19.98 -9.71 40.88
C ASN A 557 20.08 -8.20 40.59
N ALA A 558 20.48 -7.40 41.60
CA ALA A 558 20.73 -5.96 41.41
C ALA A 558 21.90 -5.68 40.45
N GLU A 559 22.95 -6.50 40.47
CA GLU A 559 24.07 -6.41 39.52
C GLU A 559 23.65 -6.81 38.10
N TYR A 560 22.89 -7.90 37.93
CA TYR A 560 22.34 -8.27 36.63
C TYR A 560 21.40 -7.20 36.07
N LEU A 561 20.57 -6.56 36.91
CA LEU A 561 19.72 -5.44 36.48
C LEU A 561 20.54 -4.23 36.03
N LYS A 562 21.66 -3.91 36.71
CA LYS A 562 22.59 -2.86 36.25
C LYS A 562 23.22 -3.23 34.91
N GLN A 563 23.61 -4.49 34.74
CA GLN A 563 24.23 -4.99 33.51
C GLN A 563 23.24 -4.95 32.33
N ILE A 564 21.98 -5.36 32.56
CA ILE A 564 20.90 -5.25 31.57
C ILE A 564 20.67 -3.79 31.17
N LYS A 565 20.61 -2.86 32.13
CA LYS A 565 20.46 -1.42 31.81
C LYS A 565 21.65 -0.89 31.00
N SER A 566 22.87 -1.30 31.33
CA SER A 566 24.06 -0.95 30.57
C SER A 566 24.03 -1.50 29.14
N LEU A 567 23.60 -2.75 28.96
CA LEU A 567 23.45 -3.38 27.65
C LEU A 567 22.32 -2.72 26.84
N GLN A 568 21.21 -2.35 27.46
CA GLN A 568 20.13 -1.60 26.81
C GLN A 568 20.58 -0.21 26.35
N ALA A 569 21.39 0.48 27.15
CA ALA A 569 22.00 1.76 26.76
C ALA A 569 22.95 1.57 25.56
N ARG A 570 23.76 0.52 25.57
CA ARG A 570 24.67 0.15 24.47
C ARG A 570 23.90 -0.17 23.17
N VAL A 571 22.78 -0.88 23.26
CA VAL A 571 21.92 -1.18 22.11
C VAL A 571 21.36 0.11 21.52
N LYS A 572 20.83 1.01 22.36
CA LYS A 572 20.32 2.32 21.90
C LYS A 572 21.41 3.18 21.24
N GLU A 573 22.62 3.17 21.78
CA GLU A 573 23.77 3.86 21.18
C GLU A 573 24.10 3.30 19.79
N LEU A 574 24.10 1.97 19.64
CA LEU A 574 24.33 1.30 18.36
C LEU A 574 23.19 1.50 17.35
N GLU A 575 21.94 1.54 17.82
CA GLU A 575 20.77 1.89 17.00
C GLU A 575 20.90 3.33 16.46
N GLY A 576 21.30 4.28 17.31
CA GLY A 576 21.55 5.67 16.89
C GLY A 576 22.66 5.76 15.83
N LEU A 577 23.79 5.08 16.05
CA LEU A 577 24.88 5.04 15.07
C LEU A 577 24.46 4.40 13.73
N LEU A 578 23.62 3.37 13.78
CA LEU A 578 23.10 2.72 12.57
C LEU A 578 22.16 3.65 11.80
N ASP A 579 21.31 4.41 12.50
CA ASP A 579 20.41 5.37 11.87
C ASP A 579 21.17 6.57 11.29
N ASP A 580 22.25 7.02 11.95
CA ASP A 580 23.15 8.04 11.42
C ASP A 580 23.88 7.56 10.16
N GLU A 581 24.42 6.34 10.16
CA GLU A 581 25.01 5.70 8.96
C GLU A 581 24.00 5.57 7.82
N ARG A 582 22.74 5.21 8.11
CA ARG A 582 21.67 5.14 7.11
C ARG A 582 21.35 6.51 6.52
N ARG A 583 21.27 7.56 7.34
CA ARG A 583 21.07 8.94 6.88
C ARG A 583 22.21 9.38 5.96
N ILE A 584 23.46 9.14 6.37
CA ILE A 584 24.64 9.44 5.55
C ILE A 584 24.61 8.67 4.23
N ALA A 585 24.24 7.39 4.25
CA ALA A 585 24.12 6.58 3.04
C ALA A 585 23.03 7.09 2.08
N ASP A 586 21.88 7.54 2.61
CA ASP A 586 20.81 8.11 1.80
C ASP A 586 21.17 9.50 1.26
N ASP A 587 21.88 10.33 2.02
CA ASP A 587 22.43 11.59 1.53
C ASP A 587 23.45 11.38 0.39
N LEU A 588 24.32 10.38 0.53
CA LEU A 588 25.27 10.00 -0.53
C LEU A 588 24.55 9.46 -1.78
N ARG A 589 23.48 8.67 -1.62
CA ARG A 589 22.64 8.23 -2.76
C ARG A 589 21.94 9.40 -3.44
N ASN A 590 21.43 10.35 -2.67
CA ASN A 590 20.80 11.56 -3.21
C ASN A 590 21.81 12.43 -3.98
N GLN A 591 23.02 12.59 -3.44
CA GLN A 591 24.11 13.29 -4.14
C GLN A 591 24.53 12.56 -5.42
N LEU A 592 24.63 11.23 -5.38
CA LEU A 592 24.90 10.41 -6.57
C LEU A 592 23.81 10.60 -7.63
N SER A 593 22.53 10.54 -7.25
CA SER A 593 21.41 10.75 -8.17
C SER A 593 21.42 12.16 -8.79
N LEU A 594 21.72 13.20 -7.99
CA LEU A 594 21.88 14.56 -8.49
C LEU A 594 23.06 14.68 -9.47
N SER A 595 24.17 14.03 -9.17
CA SER A 595 25.33 13.98 -10.06
C SER A 595 25.03 13.24 -11.36
N GLU A 596 24.31 12.12 -11.31
CA GLU A 596 23.88 11.37 -12.49
C GLU A 596 22.91 12.17 -13.36
N ARG A 597 21.96 12.90 -12.76
CA ARG A 597 21.08 13.82 -13.50
C ARG A 597 21.85 14.94 -14.18
N LYS A 598 22.83 15.54 -13.50
CA LYS A 598 23.74 16.54 -14.09
C LYS A 598 24.55 15.94 -15.24
N ARG A 599 25.06 14.72 -15.09
CA ARG A 599 25.80 14.02 -16.15
C ARG A 599 24.92 13.77 -17.38
N ILE A 600 23.66 13.37 -17.20
CA ILE A 600 22.71 13.16 -18.29
C ILE A 600 22.39 14.49 -18.99
N ALA A 601 22.13 15.57 -18.23
CA ALA A 601 21.88 16.89 -18.78
C ALA A 601 23.08 17.40 -19.61
N LEU A 602 24.30 17.30 -19.08
CA LEU A 602 25.52 17.67 -19.81
C LEU A 602 25.76 16.81 -21.06
N ALA A 603 25.43 15.52 -21.01
CA ALA A 603 25.51 14.66 -22.18
C ALA A 603 24.50 15.07 -23.27
N GLN A 604 23.33 15.52 -22.88
CA GLN A 604 22.31 16.02 -23.80
C GLN A 604 22.70 17.38 -24.39
N GLU A 605 23.20 18.32 -23.57
CA GLU A 605 23.75 19.60 -24.04
C GLU A 605 24.91 19.39 -25.03
N LEU A 606 25.75 18.38 -24.80
CA LEU A 606 26.83 18.02 -25.72
C LEU A 606 26.28 17.51 -27.07
N GLU A 607 25.25 16.68 -27.05
CA GLU A 607 24.61 16.16 -28.26
C GLU A 607 23.89 17.28 -29.04
N ASP A 608 23.21 18.19 -28.33
CA ASP A 608 22.60 19.38 -28.91
C ASP A 608 23.65 20.30 -29.55
N ALA A 609 24.77 20.54 -28.86
CA ALA A 609 25.89 21.32 -29.40
C ALA A 609 26.52 20.66 -30.63
N ARG A 610 26.63 19.32 -30.66
CA ARG A 610 27.07 18.57 -31.85
C ARG A 610 26.10 18.74 -33.01
N SER A 611 24.80 18.65 -32.76
CA SER A 611 23.78 18.83 -33.80
C SER A 611 23.82 20.25 -34.39
N LEU A 612 24.02 21.27 -33.55
CA LEU A 612 24.18 22.66 -33.97
C LEU A 612 25.47 22.87 -34.76
N LEU A 613 26.57 22.21 -34.36
CA LEU A 613 27.83 22.24 -35.09
C LEU A 613 27.67 21.60 -36.49
N GLU A 614 27.04 20.42 -36.59
CA GLU A 614 26.77 19.80 -37.88
C GLU A 614 25.87 20.67 -38.78
N ALA A 615 24.86 21.32 -38.20
CA ALA A 615 23.99 22.24 -38.91
C ALA A 615 24.78 23.47 -39.42
N ALA A 616 25.66 24.03 -38.58
CA ALA A 616 26.53 25.14 -38.95
C ALA A 616 27.55 24.73 -40.03
N GLU A 617 28.12 23.54 -39.96
CA GLU A 617 29.02 23.00 -41.00
C GLU A 617 28.30 22.80 -42.34
N ARG A 618 27.06 22.28 -42.33
CA ARG A 618 26.24 22.19 -43.53
C ARG A 618 25.91 23.56 -44.11
N ALA A 619 25.53 24.52 -43.27
CA ALA A 619 25.26 25.89 -43.70
C ALA A 619 26.52 26.56 -44.28
N ARG A 620 27.69 26.38 -43.65
CA ARG A 620 28.97 26.86 -44.17
C ARG A 620 29.28 26.25 -45.54
N LYS A 621 29.10 24.94 -45.69
CA LYS A 621 29.36 24.23 -46.96
C LYS A 621 28.42 24.68 -48.07
N ASN A 622 27.15 24.96 -47.76
CA ASN A 622 26.21 25.54 -48.72
C ASN A 622 26.64 26.96 -49.13
N ALA A 623 27.05 27.81 -48.18
CA ALA A 623 27.56 29.14 -48.48
C ALA A 623 28.86 29.11 -49.31
N GLU A 624 29.74 28.13 -49.08
CA GLU A 624 30.93 27.90 -49.91
C GLU A 624 30.56 27.52 -51.36
N VAL A 625 29.52 26.70 -51.56
CA VAL A 625 29.01 26.34 -52.88
C VAL A 625 28.40 27.55 -53.58
N GLU A 626 27.54 28.32 -52.90
CA GLU A 626 26.96 29.56 -53.44
C GLU A 626 28.06 30.57 -53.81
N LEU A 627 29.11 30.70 -53.00
CA LEU A 627 30.26 31.54 -53.31
C LEU A 627 31.00 31.06 -54.58
N GLN A 628 31.17 29.75 -54.75
CA GLN A 628 31.76 29.19 -55.98
C GLN A 628 30.89 29.47 -57.20
N GLU A 629 29.57 29.31 -57.11
CA GLU A 629 28.64 29.63 -58.19
C GLU A 629 28.67 31.12 -58.54
N ILE A 630 28.71 32.00 -57.55
CA ILE A 630 28.86 33.45 -57.76
C ILE A 630 30.20 33.75 -58.42
N ASN A 631 31.29 33.12 -58.02
CA ASN A 631 32.61 33.32 -58.65
C ASN A 631 32.62 32.85 -60.12
N ILE A 632 32.00 31.71 -60.42
CA ILE A 632 31.80 31.26 -61.81
C ILE A 632 30.98 32.31 -62.58
N ARG A 633 29.90 32.81 -62.00
CA ARG A 633 29.05 33.82 -62.63
C ARG A 633 29.78 35.15 -62.87
N VAL A 634 30.60 35.58 -61.93
CA VAL A 634 31.46 36.77 -62.08
C VAL A 634 32.48 36.56 -63.19
N SER A 635 33.08 35.37 -63.30
CA SER A 635 33.99 35.02 -64.40
C SER A 635 33.29 35.07 -65.76
N GLU A 636 32.10 34.47 -65.88
CA GLU A 636 31.27 34.53 -67.10
C GLU A 636 30.92 35.97 -67.49
N LEU A 637 30.48 36.77 -66.51
CA LEU A 637 30.17 38.19 -66.74
C LEU A 637 31.40 38.99 -67.14
N THR A 638 32.56 38.69 -66.55
CA THR A 638 33.82 39.33 -66.93
C THR A 638 34.19 39.02 -68.38
N ILE A 639 34.07 37.75 -68.80
CA ILE A 639 34.29 37.32 -70.19
C ILE A 639 33.31 38.05 -71.12
N LEU A 640 32.03 38.12 -70.75
CA LEU A 640 31.00 38.82 -71.53
C LEU A 640 31.30 40.32 -71.65
N VAL A 641 31.71 40.98 -70.56
CA VAL A 641 32.09 42.40 -70.57
C VAL A 641 33.29 42.64 -71.47
N THR A 642 34.32 41.78 -71.44
CA THR A 642 35.45 41.88 -72.38
C THR A 642 35.01 41.69 -73.83
N SER A 643 34.12 40.75 -74.12
CA SER A 643 33.56 40.54 -75.47
C SER A 643 32.81 41.78 -75.95
N LEU A 644 31.88 42.29 -75.14
CA LEU A 644 31.09 43.49 -75.45
C LEU A 644 31.97 44.73 -75.61
N THR A 645 33.05 44.84 -74.83
CA THR A 645 34.02 45.94 -74.97
C THR A 645 34.77 45.85 -76.30
N ASN A 646 35.13 44.65 -76.75
CA ASN A 646 35.76 44.44 -78.05
C ASN A 646 34.79 44.71 -79.21
N ASP A 647 33.53 44.24 -79.10
CA ASP A 647 32.50 44.55 -80.08
C ASP A 647 32.20 46.05 -80.14
N LYS A 648 32.15 46.73 -78.99
CA LYS A 648 32.01 48.19 -78.92
C LYS A 648 33.16 48.89 -79.64
N ARG A 649 34.41 48.50 -79.39
CA ARG A 649 35.58 49.08 -80.09
C ARG A 649 35.53 48.85 -81.61
N ARG A 650 35.06 47.67 -82.05
CA ARG A 650 34.85 47.37 -83.47
C ARG A 650 33.79 48.28 -84.06
N LEU A 651 32.63 48.39 -83.42
CA LEU A 651 31.53 49.25 -83.87
C LEU A 651 31.91 50.74 -83.86
N GLU A 652 32.69 51.20 -82.88
CA GLU A 652 33.25 52.55 -82.87
C GLU A 652 34.20 52.78 -84.05
N GLY A 653 34.99 51.77 -84.44
CA GLY A 653 35.81 51.80 -85.65
C GLY A 653 34.98 51.82 -86.93
N ASP A 654 33.94 50.99 -87.03
CA ASP A 654 33.02 50.94 -88.17
C ASP A 654 32.26 52.27 -88.32
N VAL A 655 31.84 52.89 -87.22
CA VAL A 655 31.21 54.22 -87.21
C VAL A 655 32.19 55.28 -87.70
N GLY A 656 33.46 55.24 -87.27
CA GLY A 656 34.49 56.14 -87.77
C GLY A 656 34.73 55.99 -89.28
N ALA A 657 34.74 54.75 -89.79
CA ALA A 657 34.85 54.48 -91.22
C ALA A 657 33.63 55.01 -92.00
N LEU A 658 32.42 54.77 -91.50
CA LEU A 658 31.19 55.28 -92.11
C LEU A 658 31.10 56.82 -92.07
N GLN A 659 31.65 57.46 -91.03
CA GLN A 659 31.75 58.91 -90.97
C GLN A 659 32.71 59.45 -92.04
N SER A 660 33.86 58.79 -92.25
CA SER A 660 34.79 59.13 -93.33
C SER A 660 34.14 58.96 -94.71
N ASP A 661 33.45 57.84 -94.94
CA ASP A 661 32.73 57.58 -96.21
C ASP A 661 31.62 58.61 -96.45
N LEU A 662 30.94 59.06 -95.39
CA LEU A 662 29.93 60.10 -95.46
C LEU A 662 30.52 61.47 -95.79
N ASP A 663 31.64 61.84 -95.17
CA ASP A 663 32.35 63.09 -95.48
C ASP A 663 32.87 63.11 -96.93
N ASP A 664 33.38 61.97 -97.41
CA ASP A 664 33.78 61.80 -98.81
C ASP A 664 32.59 61.89 -99.77
N ALA A 665 31.45 61.29 -99.42
CA ALA A 665 30.22 61.42 -100.20
C ALA A 665 29.69 62.86 -100.23
N LEU A 666 29.74 63.58 -99.11
CA LEU A 666 29.35 64.99 -99.02
C LEU A 666 30.30 65.90 -99.82
N ASN A 667 31.61 65.63 -99.79
CA ASN A 667 32.58 66.36 -100.61
C ASN A 667 32.37 66.10 -102.11
N ASN A 668 32.06 64.86 -102.48
CA ASN A 668 31.72 64.51 -103.86
C ASN A 668 30.40 65.17 -104.31
N GLN A 669 29.41 65.26 -103.44
CA GLN A 669 28.16 65.98 -103.69
C GLN A 669 28.44 67.46 -103.92
N ARG A 670 29.23 68.11 -103.05
CA ARG A 670 29.62 69.52 -103.22
C ARG A 670 30.37 69.76 -104.53
N ALA A 671 31.29 68.88 -104.90
CA ALA A 671 31.99 68.96 -106.17
C ALA A 671 31.06 68.79 -107.39
N ALA A 672 30.01 67.97 -107.26
CA ALA A 672 28.97 67.83 -108.28
C ALA A 672 28.07 69.07 -108.36
N GLU A 673 27.70 69.65 -107.22
CA GLU A 673 26.93 70.90 -107.14
C GLU A 673 27.70 72.08 -107.74
N GLU A 674 28.99 72.25 -107.44
CA GLU A 674 29.84 73.28 -108.06
C GLU A 674 29.97 73.09 -109.58
N ARG A 675 30.02 71.85 -110.08
CA ARG A 675 30.01 71.55 -111.52
C ARG A 675 28.67 71.91 -112.16
N ALA A 676 27.56 71.59 -111.49
CA ALA A 676 26.23 71.94 -111.96
C ALA A 676 26.03 73.46 -111.99
N GLU A 677 26.54 74.18 -110.99
CA GLU A 677 26.47 75.64 -110.92
C GLU A 677 27.35 76.32 -112.00
N ARG A 678 28.54 75.78 -112.29
CA ARG A 678 29.35 76.24 -113.44
C ARG A 678 28.63 76.04 -114.77
N LEU A 679 28.03 74.86 -114.98
CA LEU A 679 27.25 74.58 -116.20
C LEU A 679 25.99 75.44 -116.30
N ALA A 680 25.33 75.74 -115.18
CA ALA A 680 24.20 76.66 -115.14
C ALA A 680 24.62 78.09 -115.50
N ASN A 681 25.78 78.55 -115.00
CA ASN A 681 26.34 79.86 -115.33
C ASN A 681 26.79 79.95 -116.80
N GLU A 682 27.37 78.88 -117.37
CA GLU A 682 27.65 78.79 -118.81
C GLU A 682 26.37 78.82 -119.65
N ASN A 683 25.31 78.12 -119.23
CA ASN A 683 24.03 78.16 -119.92
C ASN A 683 23.38 79.54 -119.86
N SER A 684 23.48 80.26 -118.73
CA SER A 684 22.99 81.62 -118.61
C SER A 684 23.76 82.58 -119.52
N ARG A 685 25.08 82.43 -119.61
CA ARG A 685 25.93 83.23 -120.50
C ARG A 685 25.62 82.96 -121.97
N LEU A 686 25.45 81.69 -122.36
CA LEU A 686 25.02 81.31 -123.70
C LEU A 686 23.61 81.83 -124.02
N ALA A 687 22.71 81.89 -123.03
CA ALA A 687 21.37 82.48 -123.20
C ALA A 687 21.41 84.01 -123.42
N ASP A 688 22.34 84.72 -122.79
CA ASP A 688 22.54 86.16 -122.99
C ASP A 688 23.26 86.48 -124.31
N GLU A 689 24.24 85.65 -124.72
CA GLU A 689 24.88 85.72 -126.04
C GLU A 689 23.87 85.41 -127.17
N LEU A 690 22.94 84.48 -126.96
CA LEU A 690 21.83 84.18 -127.88
C LEU A 690 20.82 85.34 -127.98
N ARG A 691 20.55 86.08 -126.90
CA ARG A 691 19.68 87.26 -126.94
C ARG A 691 20.29 88.41 -127.74
N GLN A 692 21.60 88.61 -127.64
CA GLN A 692 22.33 89.64 -128.37
C GLN A 692 22.42 89.31 -129.87
N GLU A 693 22.59 88.02 -130.22
CA GLU A 693 22.44 87.52 -131.59
C GLU A 693 21.00 87.64 -132.13
N GLN A 694 19.98 87.45 -131.29
CA GLN A 694 18.57 87.60 -131.69
C GLN A 694 18.16 89.05 -132.02
N GLU A 695 18.78 90.07 -131.42
CA GLU A 695 18.60 91.47 -131.84
C GLU A 695 19.27 91.76 -133.18
N ASN A 696 20.46 91.20 -133.43
CA ASN A 696 21.14 91.32 -134.72
C ASN A 696 20.40 90.56 -135.83
N TYR A 697 19.78 89.42 -135.50
CA TYR A 697 18.97 88.62 -136.42
C TYR A 697 17.66 89.31 -136.83
N LYS A 698 16.98 90.06 -135.95
CA LYS A 698 15.77 90.82 -136.34
C LYS A 698 16.04 91.86 -137.43
N ASN A 699 17.23 92.45 -137.45
CA ASN A 699 17.65 93.37 -138.51
C ASN A 699 17.96 92.64 -139.83
N ALA A 700 18.31 91.36 -139.78
CA ALA A 700 18.54 90.51 -140.96
C ALA A 700 17.27 89.78 -141.45
N GLU A 701 16.29 89.50 -140.57
CA GLU A 701 15.05 88.77 -140.90
C GLU A 701 14.09 89.56 -141.79
N SER A 702 14.16 90.90 -141.80
CA SER A 702 13.43 91.71 -142.80
C SER A 702 13.95 91.48 -144.23
N LEU A 703 15.19 90.98 -144.37
CA LEU A 703 15.84 90.71 -145.65
C LEU A 703 15.64 89.25 -146.13
N ARG A 704 15.20 88.33 -145.25
CA ARG A 704 15.14 86.87 -145.52
C ARG A 704 13.74 86.28 -145.73
N LYS A 705 12.65 86.83 -145.19
CA LYS A 705 11.30 86.30 -145.49
C LYS A 705 10.77 86.62 -146.89
N GLN A 706 11.55 87.34 -147.68
CA GLN A 706 11.44 87.40 -149.14
C GLN A 706 11.81 86.05 -149.81
N LEU A 707 12.40 85.07 -149.09
CA LEU A 707 13.02 83.87 -149.67
C LEU A 707 12.53 82.49 -149.18
N GLU A 708 11.74 82.31 -148.11
CA GLU A 708 11.47 80.96 -147.55
C GLU A 708 10.00 80.51 -147.54
N ILE A 709 9.24 81.01 -148.51
CA ILE A 709 8.07 80.30 -149.06
C ILE A 709 8.47 78.91 -149.62
N GLU A 710 9.77 78.64 -149.80
CA GLU A 710 10.31 77.44 -150.44
C GLU A 710 10.45 76.17 -149.57
N ILE A 711 10.49 76.22 -148.22
CA ILE A 711 10.89 75.03 -147.42
C ILE A 711 9.77 74.53 -146.50
N ARG A 712 8.59 74.33 -147.09
CA ARG A 712 7.44 73.60 -146.50
C ARG A 712 7.50 72.08 -146.73
N GLU A 713 8.60 71.55 -147.25
CA GLU A 713 8.66 70.21 -147.84
C GLU A 713 9.15 69.06 -146.92
N ILE A 714 9.71 69.31 -145.73
CA ILE A 714 10.41 68.25 -144.98
C ILE A 714 9.80 68.01 -143.59
N THR A 715 8.47 67.91 -143.57
CA THR A 715 7.65 67.46 -142.43
C THR A 715 7.55 65.91 -142.38
N VAL A 716 8.29 65.17 -143.21
CA VAL A 716 8.05 63.74 -143.50
C VAL A 716 9.11 62.80 -142.87
N ARG A 717 9.78 63.21 -141.80
CA ARG A 717 10.76 62.35 -141.08
C ARG A 717 10.68 62.47 -139.55
N LEU A 718 9.49 62.60 -138.96
CA LEU A 718 8.54 61.52 -138.71
C LEU A 718 9.10 60.42 -137.80
N GLU A 719 8.40 60.13 -136.72
CA GLU A 719 7.63 58.89 -136.81
C GLU A 719 8.31 57.60 -136.30
N GLU A 720 9.65 57.46 -136.33
CA GLU A 720 10.29 56.11 -136.29
C GLU A 720 10.93 55.62 -134.97
N ALA A 721 11.04 56.40 -133.89
CA ALA A 721 11.88 55.98 -132.74
C ALA A 721 11.16 55.54 -131.44
N GLU A 722 9.82 55.58 -131.36
CA GLU A 722 9.05 55.42 -130.11
C GLU A 722 8.82 53.96 -129.63
N ALA A 723 9.37 52.92 -130.27
CA ALA A 723 8.98 51.52 -130.02
C ALA A 723 9.74 50.75 -128.90
N PHE A 724 10.68 51.34 -128.16
CA PHE A 724 11.59 50.58 -127.27
C PHE A 724 11.17 50.50 -125.77
N ALA A 725 10.29 51.37 -125.27
CA ALA A 725 10.16 51.63 -123.82
C ALA A 725 9.22 50.73 -122.99
N GLN A 726 8.43 49.81 -123.57
CA GLN A 726 7.34 49.13 -122.84
C GLN A 726 7.69 47.82 -122.10
N ARG A 727 8.94 47.33 -122.07
CA ARG A 727 9.24 45.95 -121.62
C ARG A 727 9.77 45.74 -120.19
N GLU A 728 10.21 46.75 -119.43
CA GLU A 728 10.84 46.52 -118.10
C GLU A 728 9.94 46.68 -116.85
N GLY A 729 8.81 47.39 -116.93
CA GLY A 729 8.01 47.74 -115.73
C GLY A 729 7.26 46.59 -115.03
N LYS A 730 7.12 45.41 -115.66
CA LYS A 730 6.30 44.30 -115.13
C LYS A 730 6.98 43.43 -114.06
N ARG A 731 8.31 43.52 -113.88
CA ARG A 731 9.07 42.66 -112.95
C ARG A 731 9.15 43.18 -111.51
N GLN A 732 9.05 44.48 -111.29
CA GLN A 732 9.16 45.10 -109.96
C GLN A 732 7.86 45.04 -109.15
N ILE A 733 6.70 44.98 -109.81
CA ILE A 733 5.38 44.89 -109.15
C ILE A 733 5.16 43.51 -108.48
N ALA A 734 5.70 42.42 -109.06
CA ALA A 734 5.55 41.08 -108.50
C ALA A 734 6.32 40.85 -107.17
N LYS A 735 7.45 41.54 -106.97
CA LYS A 735 8.26 41.42 -105.74
C LYS A 735 7.64 42.15 -104.54
N LEU A 736 6.98 43.28 -104.77
CA LEU A 736 6.31 44.03 -103.70
C LEU A 736 4.99 43.38 -103.25
N GLN A 737 4.30 42.66 -104.16
CA GLN A 737 3.06 41.92 -103.83
C GLN A 737 3.31 40.62 -103.02
N SER A 738 4.47 39.99 -103.17
CA SER A 738 4.87 38.82 -102.34
C SER A 738 5.18 39.22 -100.90
N ARG A 739 5.87 40.35 -100.69
CA ARG A 739 6.25 40.82 -99.34
C ARG A 739 5.05 41.25 -98.49
N VAL A 740 4.00 41.78 -99.12
CA VAL A 740 2.73 42.12 -98.44
C VAL A 740 1.96 40.86 -98.03
N ARG A 741 1.94 39.82 -98.88
CA ARG A 741 1.29 38.54 -98.54
C ARG A 741 1.96 37.79 -97.39
N ASP A 742 3.28 37.84 -97.29
CA ASP A 742 4.02 37.17 -96.21
C ASP A 742 3.80 37.88 -94.86
N LEU A 743 3.73 39.23 -94.86
CA LEU A 743 3.42 40.02 -93.66
C LEU A 743 1.95 39.93 -93.23
N GLU A 744 1.01 39.79 -94.18
CA GLU A 744 -0.41 39.51 -93.88
C GLU A 744 -0.61 38.09 -93.33
N ALA A 745 0.18 37.10 -93.78
CA ALA A 745 0.15 35.73 -93.28
C ALA A 745 0.73 35.60 -91.86
N GLU A 746 1.77 36.36 -91.52
CA GLU A 746 2.33 36.39 -90.15
C GLU A 746 1.37 37.09 -89.16
N LEU A 747 0.66 38.14 -89.58
CA LEU A 747 -0.37 38.81 -88.77
C LEU A 747 -1.62 37.94 -88.56
N GLU A 748 -2.01 37.14 -89.56
CA GLU A 748 -3.07 36.13 -89.41
C GLU A 748 -2.65 34.93 -88.55
N ALA A 749 -1.40 34.47 -88.64
CA ALA A 749 -0.88 33.38 -87.82
C ALA A 749 -0.83 33.76 -86.34
N GLU A 750 -0.41 35.00 -86.03
CA GLU A 750 -0.38 35.49 -84.65
C GLU A 750 -1.79 35.80 -84.12
N SER A 751 -2.69 36.29 -84.97
CA SER A 751 -4.12 36.42 -84.65
C SER A 751 -4.84 35.07 -84.47
N ARG A 752 -4.33 33.97 -85.04
CA ARG A 752 -4.81 32.60 -84.79
C ARG A 752 -4.25 32.03 -83.49
N ARG A 753 -2.96 32.25 -83.17
CA ARG A 753 -2.37 31.84 -81.89
C ARG A 753 -3.02 32.53 -80.69
N VAL A 754 -3.33 33.82 -80.79
CA VAL A 754 -4.05 34.55 -79.73
C VAL A 754 -5.49 34.05 -79.59
N ARG A 755 -6.16 33.68 -80.70
CA ARG A 755 -7.50 33.05 -80.66
C ARG A 755 -7.48 31.64 -80.08
N GLU A 756 -6.47 30.84 -80.37
CA GLU A 756 -6.27 29.50 -79.79
C GLU A 756 -5.88 29.56 -78.31
N ALA A 757 -5.06 30.53 -77.90
CA ALA A 757 -4.72 30.77 -76.50
C ALA A 757 -5.95 31.19 -75.67
N ILE A 758 -6.80 32.09 -76.21
CA ILE A 758 -8.06 32.47 -75.57
C ILE A 758 -9.08 31.31 -75.58
N ALA A 759 -9.11 30.48 -76.63
CA ALA A 759 -9.96 29.29 -76.67
C ALA A 759 -9.49 28.21 -75.68
N ASN A 760 -8.18 28.02 -75.50
CA ASN A 760 -7.60 27.09 -74.52
C ASN A 760 -7.74 27.61 -73.09
N GLN A 761 -7.62 28.90 -72.85
CA GLN A 761 -7.93 29.53 -71.57
C GLN A 761 -9.42 29.39 -71.23
N ARG A 762 -10.32 29.61 -72.19
CA ARG A 762 -11.76 29.37 -71.99
C ARG A 762 -12.10 27.88 -71.83
N LYS A 763 -11.36 26.97 -72.46
CA LYS A 763 -11.48 25.51 -72.21
C LYS A 763 -10.99 25.15 -70.82
N ALA A 764 -9.86 25.70 -70.36
CA ALA A 764 -9.34 25.49 -69.01
C ALA A 764 -10.24 26.12 -67.93
N GLU A 765 -10.84 27.28 -68.19
CA GLU A 765 -11.83 27.91 -67.31
C GLU A 765 -13.15 27.13 -67.28
N ARG A 766 -13.58 26.55 -68.42
CA ARG A 766 -14.72 25.62 -68.45
C ARG A 766 -14.39 24.32 -67.72
N PHE A 767 -13.20 23.75 -67.92
CA PHE A 767 -12.75 22.55 -67.23
C PHE A 767 -12.64 22.78 -65.73
N TYR A 768 -12.15 23.96 -65.30
CA TYR A 768 -12.06 24.34 -63.90
C TYR A 768 -13.44 24.57 -63.29
N LYS A 769 -14.36 25.24 -63.99
CA LYS A 769 -15.76 25.39 -63.54
C LYS A 769 -16.51 24.06 -63.54
N GLU A 770 -16.27 23.18 -64.51
CA GLU A 770 -16.80 21.82 -64.56
C GLU A 770 -16.23 20.98 -63.42
N LEU A 771 -14.93 21.06 -63.11
CA LEU A 771 -14.30 20.39 -61.97
C LEU A 771 -14.83 20.93 -60.64
N GLN A 772 -15.13 22.23 -60.58
CA GLN A 772 -15.70 22.87 -59.40
C GLN A 772 -17.17 22.47 -59.21
N THR A 773 -17.98 22.45 -60.27
CA THR A 773 -19.34 21.90 -60.21
C THR A 773 -19.33 20.40 -59.96
N GLN A 774 -18.33 19.67 -60.46
CA GLN A 774 -18.15 18.24 -60.22
C GLN A 774 -17.72 17.96 -58.79
N THR A 775 -16.90 18.81 -58.17
CA THR A 775 -16.57 18.70 -56.73
C THR A 775 -17.72 19.16 -55.83
N GLU A 776 -18.55 20.11 -56.27
CA GLU A 776 -19.79 20.49 -55.57
C GLU A 776 -20.89 19.42 -55.72
N GLU A 777 -21.01 18.80 -56.90
CA GLU A 777 -21.86 17.64 -57.15
C GLU A 777 -21.34 16.40 -56.43
N GLU A 778 -20.03 16.16 -56.36
CA GLU A 778 -19.42 15.08 -55.56
C GLU A 778 -19.63 15.34 -54.07
N ARG A 779 -19.61 16.59 -53.59
CA ARG A 779 -19.96 16.91 -52.19
C ARG A 779 -21.45 16.70 -51.92
N LYS A 780 -22.33 17.06 -52.85
CA LYS A 780 -23.76 16.76 -52.74
C LYS A 780 -24.04 15.26 -52.83
N GLN A 781 -23.36 14.55 -53.73
CA GLN A 781 -23.41 13.09 -53.85
C GLN A 781 -22.82 12.44 -52.61
N LEU A 782 -21.77 12.99 -51.98
CA LEU A 782 -21.23 12.48 -50.73
C LEU A 782 -22.20 12.69 -49.56
N ALA A 783 -22.90 13.83 -49.53
CA ALA A 783 -23.95 14.11 -48.55
C ALA A 783 -25.21 13.26 -48.78
N GLU A 784 -25.60 13.03 -50.05
CA GLU A 784 -26.66 12.10 -50.43
C GLU A 784 -26.26 10.66 -50.17
N LEU A 785 -24.99 10.29 -50.39
CA LEU A 785 -24.43 8.98 -50.06
C LEU A 785 -24.29 8.80 -48.56
N GLN A 786 -23.99 9.84 -47.77
CA GLN A 786 -24.05 9.78 -46.32
C GLN A 786 -25.48 9.64 -45.83
N SER A 787 -26.43 10.40 -46.36
CA SER A 787 -27.87 10.24 -46.06
C SER A 787 -28.40 8.87 -46.51
N LEU A 788 -27.97 8.37 -47.67
CA LEU A 788 -28.30 7.04 -48.17
C LEU A 788 -27.61 5.97 -47.33
N ASN A 789 -26.38 6.19 -46.86
CA ASN A 789 -25.67 5.28 -45.97
C ASN A 789 -26.31 5.27 -44.58
N ASP A 790 -26.83 6.40 -44.10
CA ASP A 790 -27.61 6.47 -42.86
C ASP A 790 -28.97 5.77 -43.03
N GLN A 791 -29.65 5.97 -44.16
CA GLN A 791 -30.88 5.23 -44.50
C GLN A 791 -30.61 3.74 -44.72
N LEU A 792 -29.47 3.36 -45.32
CA LEU A 792 -29.03 1.99 -45.51
C LEU A 792 -28.58 1.39 -44.18
N THR A 793 -28.00 2.16 -43.27
CA THR A 793 -27.64 1.71 -41.92
C THR A 793 -28.90 1.49 -41.08
N ILE A 794 -29.90 2.37 -41.20
CA ILE A 794 -31.22 2.16 -40.63
C ILE A 794 -31.86 0.92 -41.27
N ARG A 795 -31.85 0.79 -42.60
CA ARG A 795 -32.36 -0.40 -43.30
C ARG A 795 -31.57 -1.66 -42.95
N VAL A 796 -30.26 -1.60 -42.69
CA VAL A 796 -29.44 -2.72 -42.23
C VAL A 796 -29.81 -3.09 -40.81
N LYS A 797 -30.19 -2.13 -39.95
CA LYS A 797 -30.78 -2.43 -38.64
C LYS A 797 -32.16 -3.06 -38.78
N THR A 798 -33.01 -2.56 -39.69
CA THR A 798 -34.33 -3.15 -39.97
C THR A 798 -34.21 -4.52 -40.63
N TYR A 799 -33.25 -4.71 -41.55
CA TYR A 799 -32.95 -5.97 -42.21
C TYR A 799 -32.25 -6.92 -41.27
N LYS A 800 -31.42 -6.48 -40.32
CA LYS A 800 -30.93 -7.34 -39.24
C LYS A 800 -32.09 -7.82 -38.39
N ARG A 801 -33.03 -6.94 -38.04
CA ARG A 801 -34.24 -7.34 -37.31
C ARG A 801 -35.15 -8.26 -38.15
N GLN A 802 -35.30 -8.02 -39.45
CA GLN A 802 -36.05 -8.90 -40.35
C GLN A 802 -35.29 -10.18 -40.67
N ILE A 803 -33.96 -10.21 -40.62
CA ILE A 803 -33.12 -11.41 -40.74
C ILE A 803 -33.21 -12.18 -39.44
N GLU A 804 -33.25 -11.55 -38.27
CA GLU A 804 -33.51 -12.22 -36.99
C GLU A 804 -34.93 -12.80 -36.97
N GLU A 805 -35.95 -12.03 -37.39
CA GLU A 805 -37.33 -12.51 -37.53
C GLU A 805 -37.44 -13.59 -38.64
N ALA A 806 -36.68 -13.49 -39.74
CA ALA A 806 -36.62 -14.48 -40.81
C ALA A 806 -35.74 -15.67 -40.48
N GLU A 807 -34.77 -15.57 -39.56
CA GLU A 807 -33.98 -16.66 -38.98
C GLU A 807 -34.84 -17.41 -37.97
N ASP A 808 -35.68 -16.72 -37.20
CA ASP A 808 -36.70 -17.37 -36.37
C ASP A 808 -37.71 -18.12 -37.24
N VAL A 809 -38.19 -17.50 -38.33
CA VAL A 809 -39.07 -18.16 -39.30
C VAL A 809 -38.32 -19.24 -40.09
N ALA A 810 -37.06 -19.05 -40.46
CA ALA A 810 -36.25 -20.04 -41.20
C ALA A 810 -35.80 -21.18 -40.30
N ASN A 811 -35.65 -20.99 -38.99
CA ASN A 811 -35.47 -22.06 -38.02
C ASN A 811 -36.77 -22.86 -37.86
N LEU A 812 -37.91 -22.17 -37.80
CA LEU A 812 -39.24 -22.81 -37.87
C LEU A 812 -39.46 -23.57 -39.19
N THR A 813 -38.99 -23.01 -40.31
CA THR A 813 -39.16 -23.57 -41.64
C THR A 813 -38.10 -24.63 -41.96
N MET A 814 -36.88 -24.54 -41.43
CA MET A 814 -35.86 -25.59 -41.45
C MET A 814 -36.29 -26.78 -40.60
N ASN A 815 -36.98 -26.55 -39.48
CA ASN A 815 -37.58 -27.64 -38.73
C ASN A 815 -38.73 -28.33 -39.50
N LYS A 816 -39.52 -27.57 -40.28
CA LYS A 816 -40.52 -28.13 -41.21
C LYS A 816 -39.89 -28.78 -42.44
N TYR A 817 -38.80 -28.22 -42.97
CA TYR A 817 -38.06 -28.68 -44.14
C TYR A 817 -37.23 -29.92 -43.81
N ARG A 818 -36.62 -30.06 -42.63
CA ARG A 818 -36.04 -31.33 -42.17
C ARG A 818 -37.09 -32.44 -42.08
N LYS A 819 -38.32 -32.08 -41.70
CA LYS A 819 -39.47 -33.01 -41.70
C LYS A 819 -39.95 -33.36 -43.11
N ALA A 820 -39.88 -32.42 -44.06
CA ALA A 820 -40.29 -32.61 -45.45
C ALA A 820 -39.19 -33.25 -46.32
N GLN A 821 -37.91 -32.97 -46.05
CA GLN A 821 -36.73 -33.56 -46.70
C GLN A 821 -36.64 -35.04 -46.35
N ALA A 822 -36.94 -35.44 -45.11
CA ALA A 822 -37.09 -36.85 -44.76
C ALA A 822 -38.20 -37.56 -45.58
N LEU A 823 -39.26 -36.85 -45.98
CA LEU A 823 -40.34 -37.39 -46.83
C LEU A 823 -40.00 -37.33 -48.33
N ILE A 824 -39.13 -36.41 -48.75
CA ILE A 824 -38.65 -36.26 -50.13
C ILE A 824 -37.51 -37.24 -50.42
N ASP A 825 -36.56 -37.46 -49.51
CA ASP A 825 -35.51 -38.48 -49.68
C ASP A 825 -36.15 -39.89 -49.79
N GLU A 826 -37.28 -40.13 -49.12
CA GLU A 826 -38.09 -41.35 -49.24
C GLU A 826 -38.85 -41.45 -50.60
N ALA A 827 -39.13 -40.30 -51.24
CA ALA A 827 -39.80 -40.22 -52.54
C ALA A 827 -38.83 -40.15 -53.73
N GLU A 828 -37.67 -39.52 -53.60
CA GLU A 828 -36.59 -39.49 -54.59
C GLU A 828 -35.96 -40.88 -54.74
N ALA A 829 -35.85 -41.66 -53.66
CA ALA A 829 -35.53 -43.09 -53.76
C ALA A 829 -36.55 -43.88 -54.62
N ARG A 830 -37.83 -43.44 -54.68
CA ARG A 830 -38.83 -44.00 -55.61
C ARG A 830 -38.73 -43.44 -57.02
N ALA A 831 -38.36 -42.16 -57.18
CA ALA A 831 -38.24 -41.50 -58.47
C ALA A 831 -36.97 -41.91 -59.25
N ASP A 832 -35.83 -42.07 -58.58
CA ASP A 832 -34.58 -42.60 -59.17
C ASP A 832 -34.77 -44.04 -59.70
N SER A 833 -35.62 -44.82 -59.03
CA SER A 833 -36.04 -46.14 -59.52
C SER A 833 -36.90 -46.05 -60.79
N ALA A 834 -37.64 -44.96 -61.00
CA ALA A 834 -38.46 -44.73 -62.18
C ALA A 834 -37.66 -44.10 -63.34
N GLU A 835 -36.67 -43.26 -63.05
CA GLU A 835 -35.86 -42.58 -64.05
C GLU A 835 -34.80 -43.50 -64.68
N LYS A 836 -34.28 -44.47 -63.91
CA LYS A 836 -33.52 -45.61 -64.47
C LYS A 836 -34.31 -46.42 -65.50
N ASN A 837 -35.65 -46.48 -65.41
CA ASN A 837 -36.48 -47.16 -66.40
C ASN A 837 -36.71 -46.31 -67.67
N LEU A 838 -36.62 -44.98 -67.59
CA LEU A 838 -36.85 -44.05 -68.71
C LEU A 838 -35.60 -43.78 -69.56
N GLN A 839 -34.39 -43.86 -68.97
CA GLN A 839 -33.13 -43.78 -69.72
C GLN A 839 -32.92 -44.98 -70.68
N THR A 840 -33.61 -46.10 -70.44
CA THR A 840 -33.59 -47.28 -71.32
C THR A 840 -34.48 -47.10 -72.56
N VAL A 841 -35.49 -46.24 -72.53
CA VAL A 841 -36.45 -46.05 -73.64
C VAL A 841 -36.04 -44.91 -74.59
N ARG A 842 -35.24 -43.93 -74.15
CA ARG A 842 -34.77 -42.80 -74.98
C ARG A 842 -33.58 -43.10 -75.89
N ARG A 843 -32.99 -44.31 -75.83
CA ARG A 843 -31.97 -44.77 -76.79
C ARG A 843 -32.55 -45.40 -78.07
N SER A 844 -33.87 -45.44 -78.23
CA SER A 844 -34.50 -45.95 -79.44
C SER A 844 -35.54 -44.97 -79.98
N ARG A 845 -35.28 -44.44 -81.18
CA ARG A 845 -36.20 -43.76 -82.13
C ARG A 845 -36.19 -42.22 -82.16
N SER A 846 -35.38 -41.71 -83.08
CA SER A 846 -35.86 -41.09 -84.35
C SER A 846 -35.30 -39.69 -84.63
N MET A 847 -34.76 -39.26 -85.78
CA MET A 847 -34.16 -39.80 -87.04
C MET A 847 -33.85 -38.54 -87.90
N SER A 848 -32.66 -38.37 -88.50
CA SER A 848 -32.33 -38.49 -89.95
C SER A 848 -33.44 -38.04 -90.93
N VAL A 849 -33.19 -37.27 -92.00
CA VAL A 849 -32.80 -37.77 -93.35
C VAL A 849 -32.72 -36.59 -94.36
N THR A 850 -31.78 -36.59 -95.33
CA THR A 850 -32.08 -36.44 -96.80
C THR A 850 -30.91 -36.68 -97.78
N ARG A 851 -31.04 -37.77 -98.55
CA ARG A 851 -30.69 -38.07 -99.97
C ARG A 851 -30.91 -39.59 -100.13
N GLU A 852 -31.58 -40.19 -101.12
CA GLU A 852 -32.21 -39.78 -102.39
C GLU A 852 -33.01 -41.04 -102.91
N ILE A 853 -33.96 -40.85 -103.85
CA ILE A 853 -34.52 -41.87 -104.79
C ILE A 853 -35.62 -42.86 -104.30
N THR A 854 -36.90 -42.60 -104.68
CA THR A 854 -37.74 -43.31 -105.71
C THR A 854 -39.25 -43.13 -105.42
N ARG A 855 -39.99 -42.81 -106.48
CA ARG A 855 -41.44 -42.50 -106.58
C ARG A 855 -42.35 -43.72 -106.40
N VAL A 856 -43.65 -43.48 -106.09
CA VAL A 856 -44.87 -43.87 -106.86
C VAL A 856 -46.14 -43.96 -105.96
N VAL A 857 -47.13 -43.05 -106.18
CA VAL A 857 -48.61 -43.27 -106.34
C VAL A 857 -49.40 -43.82 -105.10
N LYS A 858 -50.63 -43.44 -104.69
CA LYS A 858 -51.82 -42.70 -105.17
C LYS A 858 -52.73 -42.47 -103.94
N ILE A 859 -53.53 -41.39 -103.95
CA ILE A 859 -54.73 -41.06 -103.12
C ILE A 859 -54.48 -40.86 -101.63
#